data_AF-Q4FQS9-F1
#
_entry.id   AF-Q4FQS9-F1
#
_cell.length_a   1.000
_cell.length_b   1.000
_cell.length_c   1.000
_cell.angle_alpha   90.00
_cell.angle_beta   90.00
_cell.angle_gamma   90.00
#
_symmetry.space_group_name_H-M   'P 1'
#
loop_
_entity.id
_entity.type
_entity.pdbx_description
1 polymer ?
#
loop_
_entity_poly.entity_id
_entity_poly.type
_entity_poly.pdbx_seq_one_letter_code
_entity_poly.pdbx_strand_id
1 'polypeptide(L)'
;MNRIYRSICNLRTGTFIAVSENARSAGKKSSLGNTMSTSGAHFALKTLAASLLVACGSSLVYAQPVGGVVSAGNANISSMPGSMTINQTSQNVAINWQSFNIQSGESVNFVQPNSSSVALNRVLGSDPSSIMGNLSANGKVFLVNPNGVLFGKDATVNVGGLVASTLNITDADFMADNYKFSGTETGTVLNQGAINAADGGFVALLGANVSNQGVIAAKLGTVALAAGKAMTLDVAGDKLLNVVVNQDVVNALVENGGLIQADGGQVLMTSQTAGGLLANAVNNTGVIQAQTIQNVKGTIKLLAGMQNGSMLVAGTIDASAPNGGDGGFIETSAATVRISDTAKITTLAPLGQTGTWLIDPQDFNVGGDSTDNISGATLSALLVTNSVIISTLPGPDSTSAGTPPVTNLNTDISGNGDINIKQAVTWSASSNPTTLTLLADRDVNINQAVTATNGNFEVCCGRDINVNAPITTVNGSISLAAGRDINMKAAITTTDGNITFCADEDININAKMTLTRGTTIPGQSLGLPLGLVLSAGYGATKPGIEGGTVIFAPLAPPITVTGPNAPVTINYNPVSYTAPTDYSTNFVLTDSTLTQHMLVYATGGDKTFDGLATTTLSSLIDGPSGVSLVAGPNSTATFDNAAVGTDKTITFAGYSLAGDNAGNFALAADCCTGVLTTTGTISAAPTGGTPTTGGTPSVVVTPIIQSTPPGKLPPLLVVPPLLTVLPPAELPPVEVYVPPVVVVPPKPVVIPQPPVIYVPPVYPPKQDRN
;
A
#
# COMPACT_ATOMS: atom_id res chain seq x y z
N MET A 1 12.97 -40.55 -23.15
CA MET A 1 14.14 -40.33 -24.02
C MET A 1 15.38 -40.39 -23.13
N ASN A 2 16.36 -41.26 -23.44
CA ASN A 2 17.51 -41.56 -22.58
C ASN A 2 18.29 -40.29 -22.18
N ARG A 3 18.58 -40.13 -20.88
CA ARG A 3 19.30 -38.98 -20.30
C ARG A 3 20.83 -39.10 -20.39
N ILE A 4 21.34 -40.02 -21.20
CA ILE A 4 22.78 -40.27 -21.35
C ILE A 4 23.12 -40.13 -22.84
N TYR A 5 23.94 -39.13 -23.15
CA TYR A 5 24.43 -38.83 -24.49
C TYR A 5 25.90 -38.42 -24.44
N ARG A 6 26.59 -38.57 -25.57
CA ARG A 6 27.97 -38.12 -25.77
C ARG A 6 28.00 -36.96 -26.74
N SER A 7 28.85 -35.97 -26.50
CA SER A 7 29.08 -34.88 -27.44
C SER A 7 30.27 -35.20 -28.37
N ILE A 8 30.08 -35.10 -29.70
CA ILE A 8 31.14 -35.28 -30.70
C ILE A 8 31.23 -34.02 -31.56
N CYS A 9 32.46 -33.53 -31.81
CA CYS A 9 32.70 -32.39 -32.70
C CYS A 9 32.57 -32.82 -34.17
N ASN A 10 31.67 -32.18 -34.92
CA ASN A 10 31.53 -32.36 -36.36
C ASN A 10 32.42 -31.34 -37.08
N LEU A 11 33.52 -31.83 -37.66
CA LEU A 11 34.53 -30.99 -38.32
C LEU A 11 34.04 -30.33 -39.62
N ARG A 12 32.91 -30.77 -40.20
CA ARG A 12 32.32 -30.13 -41.39
C ARG A 12 31.49 -28.91 -41.01
N THR A 13 30.90 -28.90 -39.82
CA THR A 13 30.01 -27.81 -39.35
C THR A 13 30.62 -26.97 -38.23
N GLY A 14 31.75 -27.38 -37.65
CA GLY A 14 32.42 -26.66 -36.57
C GLY A 14 31.69 -26.70 -35.23
N THR A 15 30.70 -27.59 -35.07
CA THR A 15 29.80 -27.63 -33.91
C THR A 15 29.85 -28.98 -33.20
N PHE A 16 29.56 -28.96 -31.90
CA PHE A 16 29.40 -30.15 -31.08
C PHE A 16 27.96 -30.67 -31.15
N ILE A 17 27.80 -31.94 -31.48
CA ILE A 17 26.50 -32.59 -31.62
C ILE A 17 26.34 -33.74 -30.61
N ALA A 18 25.14 -33.83 -30.03
CA ALA A 18 24.77 -34.91 -29.13
C ALA A 18 24.47 -36.19 -29.92
N VAL A 19 25.13 -37.29 -29.56
CA VAL A 19 24.97 -38.62 -30.17
C VAL A 19 24.77 -39.68 -29.10
N SER A 20 24.30 -40.87 -29.52
CA SER A 20 24.19 -42.02 -28.61
C SER A 20 25.54 -42.35 -27.98
N GLU A 21 25.55 -42.76 -26.72
CA GLU A 21 26.76 -43.18 -25.98
C GLU A 21 27.62 -44.24 -26.69
N ASN A 22 27.00 -45.08 -27.52
CA ASN A 22 27.67 -46.14 -28.28
C ASN A 22 28.25 -45.67 -29.64
N ALA A 23 28.17 -44.38 -29.96
CA ALA A 23 28.68 -43.85 -31.22
C ALA A 23 30.22 -43.83 -31.22
N ARG A 24 30.82 -44.45 -32.24
CA ARG A 24 32.29 -44.51 -32.42
C ARG A 24 32.82 -43.16 -32.91
N SER A 25 33.74 -42.54 -32.17
CA SER A 25 34.48 -41.35 -32.61
C SER A 25 35.72 -41.75 -33.42
N ALA A 26 35.99 -41.07 -34.54
CA ALA A 26 37.26 -41.23 -35.25
C ALA A 26 38.43 -40.71 -34.38
N GLY A 27 39.44 -41.55 -34.15
CA GLY A 27 40.63 -41.20 -33.36
C GLY A 27 41.43 -40.04 -33.96
N LYS A 28 42.24 -39.38 -33.11
CA LYS A 28 43.11 -38.25 -33.48
C LYS A 28 43.97 -38.62 -34.69
N LYS A 29 43.78 -37.91 -35.82
CA LYS A 29 44.71 -37.99 -36.96
C LYS A 29 45.94 -37.14 -36.63
N SER A 30 47.07 -37.79 -36.39
CA SER A 30 48.39 -37.16 -36.43
C SER A 30 48.68 -36.73 -37.87
N SER A 31 48.89 -35.44 -38.09
CA SER A 31 49.34 -34.91 -39.37
C SER A 31 50.77 -35.43 -39.65
N LEU A 32 50.88 -36.28 -40.67
CA LEU A 32 52.12 -36.70 -41.31
C LEU A 32 52.61 -35.54 -42.18
N GLY A 33 53.72 -34.91 -41.77
CA GLY A 33 54.48 -34.01 -42.63
C GLY A 33 55.21 -34.81 -43.70
N ASN A 34 54.76 -34.70 -44.95
CA ASN A 34 55.43 -35.31 -46.09
C ASN A 34 56.77 -34.62 -46.36
N THR A 35 57.81 -35.44 -46.39
CA THR A 35 59.13 -35.17 -46.95
C THR A 35 59.05 -34.95 -48.46
N MET A 36 59.55 -33.81 -48.94
CA MET A 36 60.18 -33.72 -50.27
C MET A 36 61.56 -33.09 -50.12
N SER A 37 62.57 -33.86 -50.52
CA SER A 37 63.92 -33.41 -50.83
C SER A 37 63.90 -32.77 -52.23
N THR A 38 64.52 -31.59 -52.40
CA THR A 38 65.78 -31.44 -53.15
C THR A 38 66.22 -29.97 -53.21
N SER A 39 67.49 -29.76 -52.88
CA SER A 39 68.44 -28.80 -53.47
C SER A 39 68.36 -27.31 -53.12
N GLY A 40 69.28 -26.90 -52.24
CA GLY A 40 70.28 -25.86 -52.55
C GLY A 40 69.86 -24.39 -52.42
N ALA A 41 70.13 -23.79 -51.26
CA ALA A 41 70.97 -22.58 -51.11
C ALA A 41 70.80 -22.02 -49.69
N HIS A 42 71.90 -21.98 -48.95
CA HIS A 42 72.00 -21.22 -47.71
C HIS A 42 71.98 -19.72 -48.04
N PHE A 43 70.99 -18.96 -47.53
CA PHE A 43 71.21 -17.55 -47.20
C PHE A 43 70.28 -17.09 -46.09
N ALA A 44 70.81 -16.22 -45.24
CA ALA A 44 70.33 -15.88 -43.91
C ALA A 44 68.98 -15.14 -43.92
N LEU A 45 67.93 -15.77 -43.38
CA LEU A 45 66.65 -15.13 -43.03
C LEU A 45 65.99 -15.89 -41.86
N LYS A 46 66.68 -15.98 -40.72
CA LYS A 46 66.12 -16.59 -39.49
C LYS A 46 66.16 -15.70 -38.24
N THR A 47 66.40 -14.40 -38.39
CA THR A 47 66.41 -13.45 -37.26
C THR A 47 65.30 -12.38 -37.32
N LEU A 48 64.43 -12.37 -38.34
CA LEU A 48 63.33 -11.38 -38.44
C LEU A 48 61.93 -11.94 -38.14
N ALA A 49 61.75 -13.26 -38.07
CA ALA A 49 60.47 -13.88 -37.73
C ALA A 49 60.30 -14.16 -36.21
N ALA A 50 61.40 -14.19 -35.45
CA ALA A 50 61.37 -14.40 -34.00
C ALA A 50 61.13 -13.10 -33.21
N SER A 51 61.33 -11.93 -33.81
CA SER A 51 61.03 -10.61 -33.24
C SER A 51 59.58 -10.16 -33.46
N LEU A 52 58.81 -10.83 -34.34
CA LEU A 52 57.40 -10.50 -34.58
C LEU A 52 56.41 -11.38 -33.79
N LEU A 53 56.86 -12.51 -33.23
CA LEU A 53 56.03 -13.40 -32.40
C LEU A 53 56.07 -13.06 -30.89
N VAL A 54 56.97 -12.18 -30.45
CA VAL A 54 57.00 -11.62 -29.08
C VAL A 54 56.16 -10.33 -28.97
N ALA A 55 55.64 -9.81 -30.10
CA ALA A 55 54.76 -8.64 -30.15
C ALA A 55 53.26 -9.00 -30.04
N CYS A 56 52.89 -10.28 -30.04
CA CYS A 56 51.57 -10.74 -29.61
C CYS A 56 51.61 -11.04 -28.10
N GLY A 57 52.00 -10.05 -27.30
CA GLY A 57 51.64 -10.06 -25.89
C GLY A 57 50.13 -10.15 -25.84
N SER A 58 49.60 -11.19 -25.20
CA SER A 58 48.19 -11.27 -24.82
C SER A 58 47.88 -10.03 -24.00
N SER A 59 47.46 -8.94 -24.67
CA SER A 59 46.81 -7.83 -24.02
C SER A 59 45.62 -8.47 -23.32
N LEU A 60 45.66 -8.49 -21.99
CA LEU A 60 44.46 -8.68 -21.20
C LEU A 60 43.46 -7.69 -21.77
N VAL A 61 42.47 -8.19 -22.51
CA VAL A 61 41.39 -7.35 -23.04
C VAL A 61 40.52 -7.05 -21.83
N TYR A 62 40.83 -5.95 -21.17
CA TYR A 62 40.05 -5.43 -20.06
C TYR A 62 38.69 -4.99 -20.62
N ALA A 63 37.59 -5.55 -20.10
CA ALA A 63 36.25 -5.22 -20.57
C ALA A 63 35.65 -4.09 -19.72
N GLN A 64 36.44 -3.01 -19.61
CA GLN A 64 36.06 -1.73 -19.00
C GLN A 64 35.06 -0.98 -19.89
N PRO A 65 34.38 0.07 -19.40
CA PRO A 65 33.55 0.91 -20.25
C PRO A 65 34.35 1.50 -21.43
N VAL A 66 33.74 1.53 -22.62
CA VAL A 66 34.41 1.92 -23.88
C VAL A 66 33.67 3.05 -24.57
N GLY A 67 34.43 4.01 -25.13
CA GLY A 67 33.89 5.06 -26.00
C GLY A 67 33.12 6.14 -25.25
N GLY A 68 33.49 6.44 -24.00
CA GLY A 68 32.85 7.47 -23.19
C GLY A 68 33.00 8.87 -23.78
N VAL A 69 31.88 9.54 -24.03
CA VAL A 69 31.80 10.93 -24.51
C VAL A 69 30.83 11.70 -23.62
N VAL A 70 31.31 12.78 -23.00
CA VAL A 70 30.46 13.69 -22.20
C VAL A 70 29.52 14.43 -23.15
N SER A 71 28.21 14.26 -22.99
CA SER A 71 27.17 14.92 -23.81
C SER A 71 26.58 16.15 -23.12
N ALA A 72 26.59 16.19 -21.79
CA ALA A 72 26.19 17.35 -20.99
C ALA A 72 26.95 17.39 -19.66
N GLY A 73 27.16 18.59 -19.10
CA GLY A 73 27.97 18.77 -17.88
C GLY A 73 29.47 18.62 -18.14
N ASN A 74 30.24 18.34 -17.09
CA ASN A 74 31.70 18.26 -17.13
C ASN A 74 32.22 17.08 -16.30
N ALA A 75 33.01 16.22 -16.94
CA ALA A 75 33.78 15.18 -16.29
C ALA A 75 35.04 14.83 -17.10
N ASN A 76 36.09 14.39 -16.40
CA ASN A 76 37.29 13.83 -17.01
C ASN A 76 37.32 12.31 -16.78
N ILE A 77 37.40 11.54 -17.87
CA ILE A 77 37.46 10.08 -17.85
C ILE A 77 38.93 9.67 -17.93
N SER A 78 39.40 8.93 -16.92
CA SER A 78 40.77 8.42 -16.86
C SER A 78 40.74 6.90 -16.68
N SER A 79 41.41 6.17 -17.57
CA SER A 79 41.48 4.71 -17.54
C SER A 79 42.90 4.21 -17.31
N MET A 80 43.02 3.21 -16.46
CA MET A 80 44.21 2.39 -16.21
C MET A 80 43.83 0.91 -16.36
N PRO A 81 44.79 0.01 -16.60
CA PRO A 81 44.53 -1.43 -16.62
C PRO A 81 43.75 -1.86 -15.37
N GLY A 82 42.54 -2.41 -15.56
CA GLY A 82 41.67 -2.86 -14.47
C GLY A 82 40.97 -1.78 -13.64
N SER A 83 41.30 -0.49 -13.76
CA SER A 83 40.58 0.59 -13.06
C SER A 83 40.26 1.81 -13.94
N MET A 84 39.03 2.32 -13.86
CA MET A 84 38.62 3.59 -14.46
C MET A 84 38.16 4.57 -13.39
N THR A 85 38.61 5.81 -13.46
CA THR A 85 38.17 6.91 -12.60
C THR A 85 37.53 8.01 -13.45
N ILE A 86 36.30 8.39 -13.09
CA ILE A 86 35.54 9.47 -13.71
C ILE A 86 35.49 10.63 -12.71
N ASN A 87 36.25 11.68 -12.98
CA ASN A 87 36.30 12.88 -12.15
C ASN A 87 35.26 13.89 -12.68
N GLN A 88 34.07 13.87 -12.09
CA GLN A 88 32.99 14.79 -12.40
C GLN A 88 33.21 16.13 -11.68
N THR A 89 33.04 17.24 -12.40
CA THR A 89 33.22 18.60 -11.86
C THR A 89 31.94 19.43 -11.87
N SER A 90 30.91 19.04 -12.63
CA SER A 90 29.57 19.65 -12.59
C SER A 90 28.63 18.89 -11.64
N GLN A 91 27.56 19.53 -11.19
CA GLN A 91 26.54 18.89 -10.33
C GLN A 91 25.90 17.68 -11.02
N ASN A 92 25.53 17.84 -12.29
CA ASN A 92 24.99 16.78 -13.14
C ASN A 92 25.92 16.59 -14.36
N VAL A 93 26.18 15.35 -14.76
CA VAL A 93 26.92 15.01 -15.99
C VAL A 93 26.23 13.88 -16.74
N ALA A 94 26.11 13.98 -18.06
CA ALA A 94 25.66 12.91 -18.93
C ALA A 94 26.81 12.44 -19.82
N ILE A 95 27.02 11.12 -19.85
CA ILE A 95 28.10 10.46 -20.58
C ILE A 95 27.49 9.35 -21.43
N ASN A 96 27.69 9.44 -22.74
CA ASN A 96 27.32 8.41 -23.69
C ASN A 96 28.48 7.41 -23.86
N TRP A 97 28.16 6.12 -23.92
CA TRP A 97 29.11 5.02 -23.99
C TRP A 97 28.78 4.09 -25.16
N GLN A 98 29.79 3.52 -25.80
CA GLN A 98 29.60 2.43 -26.77
C GLN A 98 29.28 1.11 -26.05
N SER A 99 29.94 0.88 -24.92
CA SER A 99 29.60 -0.20 -23.98
C SER A 99 29.97 0.22 -22.56
N PHE A 100 29.24 -0.29 -21.58
CA PHE A 100 29.54 -0.06 -20.16
C PHE A 100 29.52 -1.41 -19.45
N ASN A 101 30.70 -2.01 -19.32
CA ASN A 101 30.93 -3.30 -18.67
C ASN A 101 32.02 -3.13 -17.60
N ILE A 102 32.01 -3.99 -16.59
CA ILE A 102 33.04 -4.03 -15.55
C ILE A 102 33.31 -5.52 -15.28
N GLN A 103 34.45 -6.06 -15.70
CA GLN A 103 34.74 -7.48 -15.45
C GLN A 103 35.09 -7.75 -13.99
N SER A 104 35.08 -9.04 -13.61
CA SER A 104 35.57 -9.46 -12.29
C SER A 104 37.02 -9.03 -12.11
N GLY A 105 37.31 -8.41 -10.95
CA GLY A 105 38.62 -7.81 -10.66
C GLY A 105 38.85 -6.40 -11.23
N GLU A 106 37.90 -5.86 -12.00
CA GLU A 106 37.95 -4.47 -12.49
C GLU A 106 37.13 -3.52 -11.60
N SER A 107 37.44 -2.23 -11.68
CA SER A 107 36.71 -1.18 -10.96
C SER A 107 36.41 0.06 -11.80
N VAL A 108 35.24 0.65 -11.59
CA VAL A 108 34.88 2.00 -12.06
C VAL A 108 34.54 2.86 -10.84
N ASN A 109 35.22 4.00 -10.71
CA ASN A 109 35.04 4.93 -9.59
C ASN A 109 34.63 6.32 -10.09
N PHE A 110 33.48 6.80 -9.61
CA PHE A 110 33.00 8.16 -9.83
C PHE A 110 33.40 9.04 -8.66
N VAL A 111 34.22 10.06 -8.93
CA VAL A 111 34.56 11.13 -7.99
C VAL A 111 33.73 12.35 -8.37
N GLN A 112 32.72 12.64 -7.55
CA GLN A 112 31.69 13.65 -7.83
C GLN A 112 31.78 14.82 -6.83
N PRO A 113 31.28 16.02 -7.15
CA PRO A 113 31.40 17.19 -6.28
C PRO A 113 30.80 17.00 -4.87
N ASN A 114 29.66 16.30 -4.75
CA ASN A 114 29.00 16.01 -3.48
C ASN A 114 28.09 14.76 -3.61
N SER A 115 27.48 14.35 -2.49
CA SER A 115 26.59 13.18 -2.44
C SER A 115 25.29 13.33 -3.22
N SER A 116 24.89 14.56 -3.54
CA SER A 116 23.71 14.86 -4.35
C SER A 116 24.02 14.97 -5.85
N SER A 117 25.29 14.95 -6.25
CA SER A 117 25.70 15.02 -7.66
C SER A 117 25.30 13.75 -8.41
N VAL A 118 24.94 13.88 -9.69
CA VAL A 118 24.43 12.77 -10.50
C VAL A 118 25.27 12.56 -11.75
N ALA A 119 25.65 11.31 -12.03
CA ALA A 119 26.30 10.89 -13.27
C ALA A 119 25.39 9.97 -14.07
N LEU A 120 24.85 10.45 -15.19
CA LEU A 120 24.11 9.65 -16.15
C LEU A 120 25.08 8.98 -17.13
N ASN A 121 25.03 7.66 -17.19
CA ASN A 121 25.78 6.82 -18.12
C ASN A 121 24.80 6.14 -19.06
N ARG A 122 24.80 6.54 -20.33
CA ARG A 122 23.89 6.01 -21.35
C ARG A 122 24.67 5.15 -22.34
N VAL A 123 24.29 3.89 -22.49
CA VAL A 123 24.87 2.99 -23.48
C VAL A 123 24.12 3.12 -24.80
N LEU A 124 24.84 3.42 -25.88
CA LEU A 124 24.31 3.55 -27.24
C LEU A 124 24.59 2.31 -28.12
N GLY A 125 25.47 1.42 -27.66
CA GLY A 125 25.75 0.16 -28.35
C GLY A 125 24.62 -0.86 -28.23
N SER A 126 24.79 -2.01 -28.87
CA SER A 126 23.81 -3.09 -28.93
C SER A 126 23.95 -4.14 -27.81
N ASP A 127 25.02 -4.06 -27.01
CA ASP A 127 25.31 -5.06 -26.00
C ASP A 127 24.74 -4.66 -24.63
N PRO A 128 24.23 -5.62 -23.83
CA PRO A 128 23.82 -5.36 -22.46
C PRO A 128 25.02 -5.00 -21.59
N SER A 129 24.76 -4.28 -20.49
CA SER A 129 25.76 -3.96 -19.49
C SER A 129 25.97 -5.14 -18.55
N SER A 130 27.21 -5.62 -18.47
CA SER A 130 27.65 -6.71 -17.60
C SER A 130 28.57 -6.14 -16.53
N ILE A 131 28.03 -5.98 -15.32
CA ILE A 131 28.74 -5.48 -14.13
C ILE A 131 29.09 -6.67 -13.26
N MET A 132 30.31 -7.16 -13.39
CA MET A 132 30.87 -8.32 -12.69
C MET A 132 31.93 -7.93 -11.63
N GLY A 133 32.42 -6.69 -11.67
CA GLY A 133 33.41 -6.12 -10.75
C GLY A 133 32.84 -5.05 -9.82
N ASN A 134 33.65 -4.03 -9.54
CA ASN A 134 33.32 -2.98 -8.56
C ASN A 134 32.87 -1.68 -9.22
N LEU A 135 31.74 -1.13 -8.78
CA LEU A 135 31.28 0.21 -9.14
C LEU A 135 31.15 1.07 -7.87
N SER A 136 31.90 2.17 -7.77
CA SER A 136 31.86 3.05 -6.61
C SER A 136 31.57 4.50 -6.99
N ALA A 137 30.82 5.21 -6.14
CA ALA A 137 30.58 6.65 -6.27
C ALA A 137 30.31 7.29 -4.90
N ASN A 138 30.78 8.53 -4.69
CA ASN A 138 30.38 9.30 -3.52
C ASN A 138 29.00 9.97 -3.66
N GLY A 139 28.49 10.11 -4.89
CA GLY A 139 27.15 10.61 -5.20
C GLY A 139 26.33 9.57 -5.97
N LYS A 140 25.46 10.02 -6.86
CA LYS A 140 24.47 9.19 -7.56
C LYS A 140 24.96 8.78 -8.95
N VAL A 141 24.66 7.54 -9.34
CA VAL A 141 24.99 6.97 -10.66
C VAL A 141 23.72 6.47 -11.33
N PHE A 142 23.44 6.94 -12.53
CA PHE A 142 22.38 6.40 -13.38
C PHE A 142 23.05 5.61 -14.51
N LEU A 143 22.66 4.36 -14.70
CA LEU A 143 23.11 3.47 -15.77
C LEU A 143 21.91 3.10 -16.64
N VAL A 144 21.87 3.64 -17.85
CA VAL A 144 20.80 3.44 -18.82
C VAL A 144 21.35 2.59 -19.97
N ASN A 145 20.82 1.37 -20.13
CA ASN A 145 21.14 0.50 -21.24
C ASN A 145 19.87 -0.22 -21.73
N PRO A 146 19.30 0.17 -22.87
CA PRO A 146 18.08 -0.45 -23.38
C PRO A 146 18.20 -1.95 -23.70
N ASN A 147 19.42 -2.46 -23.91
CA ASN A 147 19.66 -3.88 -24.16
C ASN A 147 19.63 -4.73 -22.88
N GLY A 148 19.71 -4.12 -21.69
CA GLY A 148 19.73 -4.82 -20.40
C GLY A 148 20.90 -4.41 -19.50
N VAL A 149 20.73 -4.67 -18.21
CA VAL A 149 21.75 -4.45 -17.18
C VAL A 149 21.79 -5.67 -16.26
N LEU A 150 22.96 -6.31 -16.16
CA LEU A 150 23.23 -7.44 -15.28
C LEU A 150 24.30 -7.05 -14.25
N PHE A 151 23.96 -7.15 -12.97
CA PHE A 151 24.92 -7.17 -11.87
C PHE A 151 25.18 -8.63 -11.49
N GLY A 152 26.41 -9.12 -11.72
CA GLY A 152 26.77 -10.52 -11.49
C GLY A 152 26.95 -10.85 -10.01
N LYS A 153 26.99 -12.14 -9.69
CA LYS A 153 27.06 -12.65 -8.31
C LYS A 153 28.20 -12.08 -7.45
N ASP A 154 29.33 -11.72 -8.06
CA ASP A 154 30.50 -11.18 -7.35
C ASP A 154 30.62 -9.66 -7.47
N ALA A 155 29.66 -9.02 -8.14
CA ALA A 155 29.66 -7.58 -8.35
C ALA A 155 29.33 -6.84 -7.05
N THR A 156 30.03 -5.75 -6.80
CA THR A 156 29.75 -4.85 -5.67
C THR A 156 29.55 -3.43 -6.19
N VAL A 157 28.39 -2.85 -5.87
CA VAL A 157 28.04 -1.46 -6.20
C VAL A 157 27.89 -0.69 -4.90
N ASN A 158 28.67 0.37 -4.70
CA ASN A 158 28.61 1.23 -3.52
C ASN A 158 28.48 2.69 -3.95
N VAL A 159 27.29 3.29 -3.80
CA VAL A 159 26.97 4.62 -4.34
C VAL A 159 26.13 5.44 -3.37
N GLY A 160 26.04 6.75 -3.56
CA GLY A 160 25.06 7.60 -2.87
C GLY A 160 23.62 7.32 -3.33
N GLY A 161 23.45 6.87 -4.57
CA GLY A 161 22.19 6.35 -5.10
C GLY A 161 22.38 5.74 -6.49
N LEU A 162 21.53 4.78 -6.87
CA LEU A 162 21.60 4.08 -8.15
C LEU A 162 20.26 4.18 -8.89
N VAL A 163 20.32 4.48 -10.18
CA VAL A 163 19.28 4.09 -11.14
C VAL A 163 19.90 3.14 -12.14
N ALA A 164 19.35 1.94 -12.31
CA ALA A 164 19.69 1.05 -13.41
C ALA A 164 18.44 0.84 -14.26
N SER A 165 18.49 1.21 -15.53
CA SER A 165 17.30 1.30 -16.37
C SER A 165 17.52 0.73 -17.76
N THR A 166 16.52 0.01 -18.28
CA THR A 166 16.41 -0.26 -19.73
C THR A 166 15.55 0.78 -20.46
N LEU A 167 14.82 1.61 -19.72
CA LEU A 167 14.18 2.80 -20.26
C LEU A 167 15.19 3.95 -20.40
N ASN A 168 15.01 4.79 -21.41
CA ASN A 168 15.88 5.91 -21.70
C ASN A 168 15.37 7.22 -21.08
N ILE A 169 16.27 8.16 -20.84
CA ILE A 169 15.98 9.54 -20.41
C ILE A 169 16.71 10.49 -21.34
N THR A 170 16.15 11.67 -21.63
CA THR A 170 16.83 12.68 -22.46
C THR A 170 17.83 13.50 -21.64
N ASP A 171 18.86 14.05 -22.28
CA ASP A 171 19.79 14.96 -21.58
C ASP A 171 19.08 16.20 -21.04
N ALA A 172 18.07 16.71 -21.75
CA ALA A 172 17.29 17.87 -21.32
C ALA A 172 16.51 17.57 -20.03
N ASP A 173 15.79 16.44 -20.00
CA ASP A 173 15.04 15.98 -18.83
C ASP A 173 15.97 15.72 -17.64
N PHE A 174 17.07 15.00 -17.87
CA PHE A 174 18.07 14.72 -16.85
C PHE A 174 18.68 15.99 -16.25
N MET A 175 19.11 16.94 -17.10
CA MET A 175 19.74 18.18 -16.63
C MET A 175 18.76 19.14 -15.95
N ALA A 176 17.45 18.97 -16.19
CA ALA A 176 16.39 19.71 -15.52
C ALA A 176 15.88 19.03 -14.23
N ASP A 177 16.53 17.95 -13.78
CA ASP A 177 16.10 17.10 -12.66
C ASP A 177 14.67 16.54 -12.83
N ASN A 178 14.20 16.47 -14.08
CA ASN A 178 12.94 15.86 -14.47
C ASN A 178 13.20 14.40 -14.88
N TYR A 179 13.30 13.47 -13.94
CA TYR A 179 13.70 12.09 -14.26
C TYR A 179 12.56 11.26 -14.87
N LYS A 180 12.21 11.61 -16.11
CA LYS A 180 11.23 10.93 -16.95
C LYS A 180 11.92 9.91 -17.84
N PHE A 181 11.71 8.64 -17.52
CA PHE A 181 12.22 7.51 -18.29
C PHE A 181 11.13 6.99 -19.24
N SER A 182 11.49 6.67 -20.48
CA SER A 182 10.62 5.98 -21.42
C SER A 182 11.38 5.14 -22.43
N GLY A 183 10.76 4.10 -22.95
CA GLY A 183 11.37 3.18 -23.91
C GLY A 183 10.43 2.04 -24.29
N THR A 184 10.69 1.43 -25.45
CA THR A 184 9.94 0.26 -25.94
C THR A 184 10.71 -1.05 -25.82
N GLU A 185 11.97 -0.97 -25.38
CA GLU A 185 12.87 -2.11 -25.32
C GLU A 185 12.48 -3.12 -24.23
N THR A 186 12.81 -4.38 -24.46
CA THR A 186 12.45 -5.52 -23.59
C THR A 186 13.62 -6.00 -22.73
N GLY A 187 14.72 -5.26 -22.72
CA GLY A 187 15.90 -5.55 -21.91
C GLY A 187 15.53 -5.75 -20.43
N THR A 188 16.25 -6.66 -19.78
CA THR A 188 16.06 -7.01 -18.37
C THR A 188 17.06 -6.27 -17.48
N VAL A 189 16.61 -5.84 -16.30
CA VAL A 189 17.50 -5.45 -15.20
C VAL A 189 17.56 -6.59 -14.19
N LEU A 190 18.71 -7.24 -14.07
CA LEU A 190 18.92 -8.39 -13.18
C LEU A 190 20.05 -8.08 -12.20
N ASN A 191 19.74 -8.13 -10.90
CA ASN A 191 20.75 -8.11 -9.84
C ASN A 191 20.99 -9.51 -9.28
N GLN A 192 22.23 -9.97 -9.32
CA GLN A 192 22.72 -11.16 -8.62
C GLN A 192 23.81 -10.81 -7.59
N GLY A 193 24.33 -9.59 -7.62
CA GLY A 193 25.42 -9.11 -6.78
C GLY A 193 24.93 -8.34 -5.56
N ALA A 194 25.80 -7.49 -5.01
CA ALA A 194 25.50 -6.61 -3.88
C ALA A 194 25.43 -5.14 -4.32
N ILE A 195 24.27 -4.51 -4.13
CA ILE A 195 24.05 -3.08 -4.40
C ILE A 195 23.78 -2.38 -3.07
N ASN A 196 24.67 -1.45 -2.70
CA ASN A 196 24.57 -0.66 -1.48
C ASN A 196 24.47 0.82 -1.82
N ALA A 197 23.37 1.44 -1.39
CA ALA A 197 23.24 2.90 -1.34
C ALA A 197 23.70 3.43 0.03
N ALA A 198 24.18 4.66 0.07
CA ALA A 198 24.44 5.37 1.32
C ALA A 198 23.16 5.54 2.15
N ASP A 199 23.29 5.78 3.47
CA ASP A 199 22.15 6.07 4.35
C ASP A 199 21.33 7.26 3.79
N GLY A 200 20.02 7.09 3.63
CA GLY A 200 19.13 8.08 3.00
C GLY A 200 19.20 8.13 1.46
N GLY A 201 20.01 7.28 0.84
CA GLY A 201 20.11 7.11 -0.60
C GLY A 201 18.97 6.27 -1.20
N PHE A 202 19.08 5.91 -2.48
CA PHE A 202 18.07 5.08 -3.13
C PHE A 202 18.68 4.13 -4.17
N VAL A 203 17.94 3.05 -4.47
CA VAL A 203 18.22 2.14 -5.58
C VAL A 203 16.93 1.98 -6.39
N ALA A 204 16.93 2.36 -7.67
CA ALA A 204 15.83 2.17 -8.59
C ALA A 204 16.25 1.25 -9.75
N LEU A 205 15.58 0.11 -9.90
CA LEU A 205 15.74 -0.82 -11.01
C LEU A 205 14.52 -0.74 -11.91
N LEU A 206 14.72 -0.32 -13.16
CA LEU A 206 13.65 0.12 -14.06
C LEU A 206 13.71 -0.63 -15.40
N GLY A 207 12.62 -1.23 -15.87
CA GLY A 207 12.62 -1.86 -17.20
C GLY A 207 11.32 -2.54 -17.56
N ALA A 208 11.33 -3.43 -18.56
CA ALA A 208 10.17 -4.29 -18.85
C ALA A 208 10.11 -5.49 -17.89
N ASN A 209 11.29 -6.02 -17.52
CA ASN A 209 11.47 -7.12 -16.58
C ASN A 209 12.56 -6.73 -15.59
N VAL A 210 12.27 -6.85 -14.29
CA VAL A 210 13.19 -6.50 -13.21
C VAL A 210 13.26 -7.66 -12.22
N SER A 211 14.47 -8.12 -11.90
CA SER A 211 14.68 -9.24 -10.97
C SER A 211 15.83 -8.96 -10.01
N ASN A 212 15.58 -9.18 -8.72
CA ASN A 212 16.60 -9.20 -7.68
C ASN A 212 16.79 -10.62 -7.13
N GLN A 213 17.94 -11.21 -7.44
CA GLN A 213 18.43 -12.50 -6.94
C GLN A 213 19.66 -12.33 -6.02
N GLY A 214 20.13 -11.10 -5.83
CA GLY A 214 21.26 -10.74 -4.98
C GLY A 214 20.82 -9.98 -3.73
N VAL A 215 21.59 -8.97 -3.35
CA VAL A 215 21.31 -8.07 -2.23
C VAL A 215 21.17 -6.63 -2.72
N ILE A 216 20.14 -5.94 -2.24
CA ILE A 216 19.98 -4.50 -2.37
C ILE A 216 19.79 -3.91 -0.97
N ALA A 217 20.62 -2.93 -0.60
CA ALA A 217 20.56 -2.26 0.69
C ALA A 217 20.50 -0.73 0.53
N ALA A 218 19.51 -0.09 1.15
CA ALA A 218 19.32 1.36 1.19
C ALA A 218 18.72 1.79 2.54
N LYS A 219 19.53 1.77 3.60
CA LYS A 219 19.10 2.12 4.96
C LYS A 219 18.63 3.57 5.04
N LEU A 220 17.52 3.82 5.74
CA LEU A 220 16.82 5.12 5.81
C LEU A 220 16.45 5.68 4.42
N GLY A 221 16.49 4.84 3.39
CA GLY A 221 16.38 5.22 1.98
C GLY A 221 15.28 4.44 1.27
N THR A 222 15.34 4.40 -0.06
CA THR A 222 14.30 3.76 -0.87
C THR A 222 14.88 2.72 -1.81
N VAL A 223 14.23 1.56 -1.90
CA VAL A 223 14.45 0.59 -2.98
C VAL A 223 13.20 0.50 -3.84
N ALA A 224 13.33 0.78 -5.13
CA ALA A 224 12.25 0.71 -6.11
C ALA A 224 12.59 -0.28 -7.23
N LEU A 225 11.76 -1.30 -7.43
CA LEU A 225 11.81 -2.18 -8.60
C LEU A 225 10.54 -1.94 -9.40
N ALA A 226 10.66 -1.43 -10.62
CA ALA A 226 9.50 -1.04 -11.40
C ALA A 226 9.57 -1.58 -12.83
N ALA A 227 8.50 -2.27 -13.23
CA ALA A 227 8.30 -2.77 -14.57
C ALA A 227 7.28 -1.91 -15.33
N GLY A 228 7.66 -1.37 -16.49
CA GLY A 228 6.82 -0.50 -17.32
C GLY A 228 7.58 0.11 -18.49
N LYS A 229 6.88 0.81 -19.40
CA LYS A 229 7.47 1.49 -20.58
C LYS A 229 7.72 2.99 -20.40
N ALA A 230 7.08 3.61 -19.41
CA ALA A 230 7.29 4.99 -19.04
C ALA A 230 7.18 5.13 -17.52
N MET A 231 8.09 5.87 -16.92
CA MET A 231 8.19 6.02 -15.47
C MET A 231 8.75 7.40 -15.13
N THR A 232 8.27 8.01 -14.05
CA THR A 232 8.85 9.24 -13.51
C THR A 232 9.36 8.97 -12.10
N LEU A 233 10.63 9.27 -11.88
CA LEU A 233 11.25 9.17 -10.57
C LEU A 233 11.30 10.57 -9.95
N ASP A 234 10.49 10.81 -8.93
CA ASP A 234 10.61 12.02 -8.10
C ASP A 234 11.62 11.73 -6.99
N VAL A 235 12.79 12.38 -7.04
CA VAL A 235 13.89 12.17 -6.07
C VAL A 235 13.87 13.20 -4.93
N ALA A 236 13.01 14.23 -5.03
CA ALA A 236 13.00 15.39 -4.11
C ALA A 236 11.81 15.38 -3.14
N GLY A 237 10.78 14.57 -3.39
CA GLY A 237 9.55 14.50 -2.59
C GLY A 237 9.45 13.32 -1.63
N ASP A 238 8.57 13.49 -0.66
CA ASP A 238 8.02 12.51 0.30
C ASP A 238 7.29 11.31 -0.34
N LYS A 239 7.36 11.15 -1.67
CA LYS A 239 6.62 10.18 -2.49
C LYS A 239 7.47 9.74 -3.70
N LEU A 240 8.51 8.94 -3.44
CA LEU A 240 9.65 8.72 -4.36
C LEU A 240 9.41 7.80 -5.58
N LEU A 241 8.20 7.72 -6.12
CA LEU A 241 7.94 7.14 -7.44
C LEU A 241 6.51 7.45 -7.86
N ASN A 242 6.29 8.29 -8.87
CA ASN A 242 5.00 8.36 -9.56
C ASN A 242 5.17 7.58 -10.87
N VAL A 243 4.86 6.29 -10.84
CA VAL A 243 4.96 5.42 -12.03
C VAL A 243 3.78 5.71 -12.95
N VAL A 244 3.93 6.72 -13.81
CA VAL A 244 2.95 6.95 -14.88
C VAL A 244 3.25 6.00 -16.03
N VAL A 245 2.67 4.80 -16.00
CA VAL A 245 2.86 3.80 -17.06
C VAL A 245 1.89 4.06 -18.21
N ASN A 246 2.43 4.17 -19.43
CA ASN A 246 1.65 4.21 -20.67
C ASN A 246 1.67 2.85 -21.41
N GLN A 247 0.66 2.68 -22.27
CA GLN A 247 0.12 1.46 -22.85
C GLN A 247 1.14 0.48 -23.49
N ASP A 248 0.83 -0.81 -23.38
CA ASP A 248 1.32 -1.94 -24.20
C ASP A 248 2.57 -2.73 -23.73
N VAL A 249 2.85 -2.87 -22.43
CA VAL A 249 3.88 -3.84 -21.98
C VAL A 249 3.30 -5.25 -21.93
N VAL A 250 3.81 -6.15 -22.78
CA VAL A 250 3.47 -7.59 -22.71
C VAL A 250 4.29 -8.21 -21.58
N ASN A 251 3.62 -8.77 -20.56
CA ASN A 251 4.22 -9.51 -19.46
C ASN A 251 5.22 -8.70 -18.60
N ALA A 252 4.79 -7.52 -18.12
CA ALA A 252 5.59 -6.76 -17.15
C ALA A 252 5.79 -7.61 -15.88
N LEU A 253 7.04 -7.77 -15.45
CA LEU A 253 7.40 -8.65 -14.34
C LEU A 253 8.40 -7.99 -13.40
N VAL A 254 8.08 -8.00 -12.10
CA VAL A 254 9.01 -7.67 -11.02
C VAL A 254 9.15 -8.87 -10.09
N GLU A 255 10.38 -9.32 -9.86
CA GLU A 255 10.66 -10.45 -8.95
C GLU A 255 11.72 -10.11 -7.91
N ASN A 256 11.49 -10.58 -6.68
CA ASN A 256 12.51 -10.65 -5.65
C ASN A 256 12.67 -12.10 -5.16
N GLY A 257 13.79 -12.72 -5.51
CA GLY A 257 14.26 -13.99 -4.92
C GLY A 257 15.43 -13.81 -3.95
N GLY A 258 16.03 -12.63 -3.91
CA GLY A 258 17.15 -12.27 -3.04
C GLY A 258 16.73 -11.50 -1.77
N LEU A 259 17.60 -10.61 -1.30
CA LEU A 259 17.35 -9.70 -0.18
C LEU A 259 17.17 -8.27 -0.69
N ILE A 260 16.12 -7.61 -0.22
CA ILE A 260 15.95 -6.16 -0.28
C ILE A 260 15.87 -5.65 1.16
N GLN A 261 16.74 -4.72 1.54
CA GLN A 261 16.80 -4.15 2.88
C GLN A 261 16.77 -2.61 2.83
N ALA A 262 15.75 -2.00 3.43
CA ALA A 262 15.55 -0.55 3.51
C ALA A 262 15.01 -0.15 4.90
N ASP A 263 15.70 -0.57 5.97
CA ASP A 263 15.29 -0.28 7.34
C ASP A 263 15.16 1.23 7.59
N GLY A 264 14.05 1.65 8.19
CA GLY A 264 13.64 3.04 8.39
C GLY A 264 13.32 3.77 7.09
N GLY A 265 13.08 3.03 6.01
CA GLY A 265 12.86 3.54 4.66
C GLY A 265 11.72 2.82 3.93
N GLN A 266 11.77 2.80 2.60
CA GLN A 266 10.71 2.29 1.75
C GLN A 266 11.20 1.21 0.78
N VAL A 267 10.38 0.18 0.57
CA VAL A 267 10.49 -0.73 -0.58
C VAL A 267 9.23 -0.60 -1.44
N LEU A 268 9.41 -0.39 -2.74
CA LEU A 268 8.34 -0.38 -3.73
C LEU A 268 8.67 -1.37 -4.86
N MET A 269 7.80 -2.35 -5.08
CA MET A 269 7.85 -3.26 -6.22
C MET A 269 6.57 -3.08 -7.03
N THR A 270 6.67 -2.69 -8.30
CA THR A 270 5.48 -2.36 -9.09
C THR A 270 5.55 -2.78 -10.55
N SER A 271 4.48 -3.38 -11.07
CA SER A 271 4.36 -3.85 -12.47
C SER A 271 3.09 -3.33 -13.15
N GLN A 272 2.70 -2.08 -12.89
CA GLN A 272 1.46 -1.53 -13.43
C GLN A 272 1.48 -1.42 -14.96
N THR A 273 0.37 -1.74 -15.63
CA THR A 273 0.20 -1.58 -17.08
C THR A 273 -1.07 -0.81 -17.37
N ALA A 274 -1.01 0.26 -18.17
CA ALA A 274 -2.22 0.91 -18.68
C ALA A 274 -2.87 0.04 -19.76
N GLY A 275 -4.15 -0.33 -19.56
CA GLY A 275 -4.93 -1.13 -20.50
C GLY A 275 -5.12 -2.57 -20.02
N GLY A 276 -6.36 -2.93 -19.69
CA GLY A 276 -6.74 -4.22 -19.12
C GLY A 276 -6.69 -5.43 -20.06
N LEU A 277 -5.66 -5.58 -20.89
CA LEU A 277 -5.51 -6.74 -21.79
C LEU A 277 -4.26 -7.60 -21.53
N LEU A 278 -3.25 -7.10 -20.82
CA LEU A 278 -1.95 -7.77 -20.68
C LEU A 278 -1.68 -8.18 -19.24
N ALA A 279 -1.19 -9.41 -19.06
CA ALA A 279 -0.78 -9.92 -17.75
C ALA A 279 0.44 -9.15 -17.25
N ASN A 280 0.44 -8.85 -15.95
CA ASN A 280 1.59 -8.31 -15.25
C ASN A 280 1.71 -9.00 -13.89
N ALA A 281 2.92 -9.02 -13.33
CA ALA A 281 3.15 -9.74 -12.08
C ALA A 281 4.21 -9.08 -11.19
N VAL A 282 3.94 -9.16 -9.89
CA VAL A 282 4.91 -8.87 -8.83
C VAL A 282 5.04 -10.12 -7.96
N ASN A 283 6.25 -10.68 -7.87
CA ASN A 283 6.48 -11.91 -7.10
C ASN A 283 7.57 -11.71 -6.05
N ASN A 284 7.31 -12.14 -4.82
CA ASN A 284 8.32 -12.25 -3.78
C ASN A 284 8.47 -13.69 -3.32
N THR A 285 9.68 -14.22 -3.41
CA THR A 285 10.07 -15.53 -2.83
C THR A 285 11.26 -15.40 -1.89
N GLY A 286 11.98 -14.28 -1.94
CA GLY A 286 13.10 -13.94 -1.08
C GLY A 286 12.68 -13.18 0.18
N VAL A 287 13.53 -12.24 0.60
CA VAL A 287 13.34 -11.41 1.80
C VAL A 287 13.21 -9.95 1.40
N ILE A 288 12.18 -9.29 1.93
CA ILE A 288 12.03 -7.84 1.90
C ILE A 288 11.98 -7.36 3.34
N GLN A 289 12.86 -6.45 3.72
CA GLN A 289 12.97 -5.92 5.07
C GLN A 289 12.98 -4.39 5.04
N ALA A 290 12.07 -3.77 5.77
CA ALA A 290 12.05 -2.35 6.06
C ALA A 290 11.63 -2.19 7.54
N GLN A 291 12.49 -2.59 8.46
CA GLN A 291 12.18 -2.49 9.89
C GLN A 291 12.20 -1.03 10.34
N THR A 292 11.39 -0.68 11.33
CA THR A 292 11.42 0.65 11.95
C THR A 292 12.79 0.93 12.58
N ILE A 293 13.36 2.09 12.29
CA ILE A 293 14.55 2.62 12.97
C ILE A 293 14.11 3.82 13.81
N GLN A 294 14.24 3.70 15.14
CA GLN A 294 13.80 4.72 16.09
C GLN A 294 12.31 5.06 15.91
N ASN A 295 11.98 6.21 15.34
CA ASN A 295 10.61 6.66 15.09
C ASN A 295 10.26 6.71 13.59
N VAL A 296 11.14 6.23 12.70
CA VAL A 296 10.90 6.21 11.25
C VAL A 296 10.37 4.84 10.87
N LYS A 297 9.06 4.77 10.61
CA LYS A 297 8.35 3.55 10.23
C LYS A 297 8.79 3.10 8.84
N GLY A 298 9.07 1.81 8.68
CA GLY A 298 9.31 1.27 7.35
C GLY A 298 8.03 1.02 6.57
N THR A 299 8.10 1.10 5.24
CA THR A 299 6.96 0.87 4.34
C THR A 299 7.34 -0.08 3.22
N ILE A 300 6.53 -1.10 2.97
CA ILE A 300 6.72 -2.06 1.87
C ILE A 300 5.45 -2.09 1.02
N LYS A 301 5.55 -1.77 -0.26
CA LYS A 301 4.44 -1.82 -1.22
C LYS A 301 4.78 -2.71 -2.40
N LEU A 302 3.97 -3.75 -2.62
CA LEU A 302 3.99 -4.60 -3.81
C LEU A 302 2.72 -4.32 -4.59
N LEU A 303 2.82 -3.84 -5.82
CA LEU A 303 1.69 -3.32 -6.60
C LEU A 303 1.70 -3.88 -8.03
N ALA A 304 0.75 -4.73 -8.37
CA ALA A 304 0.47 -5.13 -9.75
C ALA A 304 -0.83 -4.46 -10.24
N GLY A 305 -1.10 -4.51 -11.55
CA GLY A 305 -2.31 -3.91 -12.11
C GLY A 305 -3.60 -4.55 -11.57
N MET A 306 -4.63 -3.74 -11.34
CA MET A 306 -5.89 -4.22 -10.75
C MET A 306 -6.84 -4.86 -11.75
N GLN A 307 -6.56 -4.83 -13.05
CA GLN A 307 -7.40 -5.49 -14.06
C GLN A 307 -6.93 -6.92 -14.38
N ASN A 308 -5.62 -7.13 -14.55
CA ASN A 308 -5.02 -8.43 -14.93
C ASN A 308 -3.70 -8.75 -14.22
N GLY A 309 -3.38 -8.01 -13.15
CA GLY A 309 -2.17 -8.24 -12.39
C GLY A 309 -2.29 -9.46 -11.49
N SER A 310 -1.19 -10.19 -11.36
CA SER A 310 -1.09 -11.30 -10.42
C SER A 310 0.04 -11.07 -9.45
N MET A 311 -0.11 -11.60 -8.24
CA MET A 311 0.91 -11.50 -7.22
C MET A 311 1.07 -12.81 -6.47
N LEU A 312 2.29 -13.31 -6.39
CA LEU A 312 2.67 -14.38 -5.48
C LEU A 312 3.51 -13.81 -4.32
N VAL A 313 2.98 -13.93 -3.11
CA VAL A 313 3.68 -13.58 -1.88
C VAL A 313 4.12 -14.86 -1.17
N ALA A 314 5.42 -15.14 -1.24
CA ALA A 314 6.11 -16.17 -0.47
C ALA A 314 7.31 -15.52 0.25
N GLY A 315 8.22 -16.33 0.79
CA GLY A 315 9.42 -15.82 1.46
C GLY A 315 9.09 -15.03 2.72
N THR A 316 9.85 -13.95 2.96
CA THR A 316 9.69 -13.06 4.12
C THR A 316 9.43 -11.61 3.71
N ILE A 317 8.46 -10.96 4.35
CA ILE A 317 8.22 -9.52 4.29
C ILE A 317 8.15 -8.98 5.71
N ASP A 318 9.09 -8.11 6.07
CA ASP A 318 9.29 -7.64 7.44
C ASP A 318 9.31 -6.11 7.51
N ALA A 319 8.24 -5.54 8.07
CA ALA A 319 8.14 -4.14 8.44
C ALA A 319 8.00 -3.96 9.97
N SER A 320 8.60 -4.87 10.76
CA SER A 320 8.51 -4.86 12.22
C SER A 320 9.35 -3.75 12.88
N ALA A 321 9.15 -3.55 14.18
CA ALA A 321 9.89 -2.62 15.02
C ALA A 321 10.51 -3.35 16.24
N PRO A 322 11.49 -4.25 16.03
CA PRO A 322 12.01 -5.11 17.10
C PRO A 322 12.80 -4.34 18.17
N ASN A 323 13.34 -3.17 17.81
CA ASN A 323 14.23 -2.36 18.66
C ASN A 323 13.56 -1.10 19.23
N GLY A 324 12.23 -0.98 19.12
CA GLY A 324 11.48 0.21 19.54
C GLY A 324 10.80 0.95 18.38
N GLY A 325 9.81 1.78 18.72
CA GLY A 325 8.92 2.43 17.76
C GLY A 325 7.71 1.58 17.40
N ASP A 326 6.85 2.11 16.53
CA ASP A 326 5.70 1.39 15.99
C ASP A 326 6.09 0.55 14.78
N GLY A 327 5.32 -0.51 14.54
CA GLY A 327 5.40 -1.32 13.34
C GLY A 327 5.07 -0.51 12.09
N GLY A 328 5.69 -0.92 10.99
CA GLY A 328 5.53 -0.31 9.67
C GLY A 328 4.26 -0.74 8.95
N PHE A 329 4.23 -0.42 7.65
CA PHE A 329 3.10 -0.71 6.78
C PHE A 329 3.51 -1.64 5.63
N ILE A 330 2.68 -2.63 5.35
CA ILE A 330 2.84 -3.56 4.23
C ILE A 330 1.59 -3.49 3.36
N GLU A 331 1.76 -3.43 2.05
CA GLU A 331 0.67 -3.47 1.08
C GLU A 331 0.96 -4.45 -0.06
N THR A 332 -0.03 -5.28 -0.37
CA THR A 332 -0.01 -6.26 -1.45
C THR A 332 -1.27 -6.10 -2.29
N SER A 333 -1.17 -5.35 -3.39
CA SER A 333 -2.30 -4.99 -4.26
C SER A 333 -2.12 -5.52 -5.68
N ALA A 334 -3.09 -6.27 -6.19
CA ALA A 334 -3.13 -6.82 -7.55
C ALA A 334 -4.52 -7.37 -7.85
N ALA A 335 -4.92 -7.51 -9.12
CA ALA A 335 -6.19 -8.15 -9.47
C ALA A 335 -6.38 -9.51 -8.77
N THR A 336 -5.30 -10.32 -8.75
CA THR A 336 -5.23 -11.57 -7.99
C THR A 336 -4.01 -11.59 -7.08
N VAL A 337 -4.23 -11.78 -5.77
CA VAL A 337 -3.16 -11.93 -4.77
C VAL A 337 -3.20 -13.34 -4.20
N ARG A 338 -2.09 -14.06 -4.25
CA ARG A 338 -1.93 -15.38 -3.63
C ARG A 338 -0.80 -15.37 -2.61
N ILE A 339 -1.13 -15.77 -1.38
CA ILE A 339 -0.20 -15.88 -0.26
C ILE A 339 0.16 -17.36 -0.09
N SER A 340 1.46 -17.67 -0.13
CA SER A 340 1.98 -19.02 0.09
C SER A 340 1.82 -19.43 1.56
N ASP A 341 1.59 -20.71 1.82
CA ASP A 341 1.58 -21.27 3.18
C ASP A 341 2.95 -21.17 3.89
N THR A 342 4.02 -20.89 3.12
CA THR A 342 5.36 -20.67 3.67
C THR A 342 5.69 -19.19 3.89
N ALA A 343 4.77 -18.27 3.58
CA ALA A 343 5.01 -16.84 3.72
C ALA A 343 5.19 -16.46 5.19
N LYS A 344 6.17 -15.59 5.47
CA LYS A 344 6.39 -14.97 6.78
C LYS A 344 6.22 -13.47 6.63
N ILE A 345 5.15 -12.93 7.18
CA ILE A 345 4.82 -11.51 7.09
C ILE A 345 4.73 -10.98 8.52
N THR A 346 5.40 -9.86 8.81
CA THR A 346 5.35 -9.27 10.15
C THR A 346 5.44 -7.75 10.14
N THR A 347 4.57 -7.13 10.95
CA THR A 347 4.56 -5.71 11.31
C THR A 347 4.69 -5.53 12.83
N LEU A 348 5.19 -6.55 13.53
CA LEU A 348 5.20 -6.61 14.99
C LEU A 348 5.99 -5.45 15.60
N ALA A 349 5.45 -4.86 16.66
CA ALA A 349 6.16 -3.90 17.49
C ALA A 349 6.01 -4.28 18.96
N PRO A 350 7.03 -4.87 19.61
CA PRO A 350 6.94 -5.26 21.01
C PRO A 350 6.89 -4.07 21.98
N LEU A 351 7.39 -2.90 21.57
CA LEU A 351 7.54 -1.69 22.39
C LEU A 351 6.71 -0.50 21.85
N GLY A 352 5.84 -0.73 20.88
CA GLY A 352 4.99 0.27 20.24
C GLY A 352 3.74 -0.38 19.65
N GLN A 353 3.01 0.32 18.78
CA GLN A 353 1.82 -0.24 18.14
C GLN A 353 2.21 -1.20 17.01
N THR A 354 1.58 -2.37 16.95
CA THR A 354 1.75 -3.29 15.80
C THR A 354 1.22 -2.64 14.53
N GLY A 355 2.00 -2.73 13.46
CA GLY A 355 1.66 -2.11 12.18
C GLY A 355 0.60 -2.89 11.40
N THR A 356 0.32 -2.43 10.19
CA THR A 356 -0.78 -2.94 9.37
C THR A 356 -0.27 -3.60 8.09
N TRP A 357 -0.89 -4.72 7.73
CA TRP A 357 -0.76 -5.34 6.43
C TRP A 357 -2.08 -5.25 5.66
N LEU A 358 -2.06 -4.52 4.55
CA LEU A 358 -3.18 -4.39 3.61
C LEU A 358 -3.02 -5.39 2.44
N ILE A 359 -4.10 -6.12 2.16
CA ILE A 359 -4.26 -6.98 0.99
C ILE A 359 -5.41 -6.43 0.16
N ASP A 360 -5.14 -6.10 -1.10
CA ASP A 360 -6.10 -5.43 -1.98
C ASP A 360 -6.25 -6.16 -3.33
N PRO A 361 -7.17 -7.15 -3.43
CA PRO A 361 -7.53 -7.81 -4.68
C PRO A 361 -8.97 -7.50 -5.15
N GLN A 362 -9.33 -8.02 -6.33
CA GLN A 362 -10.72 -7.93 -6.82
C GLN A 362 -11.71 -8.77 -6.00
N ASP A 363 -11.28 -9.96 -5.57
CA ASP A 363 -12.04 -10.91 -4.75
C ASP A 363 -11.07 -11.60 -3.79
N PHE A 364 -11.57 -12.05 -2.62
CA PHE A 364 -10.72 -12.74 -1.66
C PHE A 364 -11.37 -13.95 -1.00
N ASN A 365 -10.70 -15.10 -1.10
CA ASN A 365 -11.09 -16.35 -0.48
C ASN A 365 -10.03 -16.80 0.52
N VAL A 366 -10.44 -16.93 1.79
CA VAL A 366 -9.67 -17.64 2.82
C VAL A 366 -10.10 -19.11 2.79
N GLY A 367 -9.30 -19.96 2.17
CA GLY A 367 -9.63 -21.36 1.95
C GLY A 367 -8.46 -22.23 1.49
N GLY A 368 -8.73 -23.54 1.34
CA GLY A 368 -7.70 -24.54 1.08
C GLY A 368 -7.57 -24.97 -0.39
N ASP A 369 -8.39 -24.43 -1.29
CA ASP A 369 -8.36 -24.81 -2.69
C ASP A 369 -7.20 -24.13 -3.42
N SER A 370 -6.77 -24.69 -4.56
CA SER A 370 -5.66 -24.12 -5.34
C SER A 370 -5.96 -22.72 -5.90
N THR A 371 -7.22 -22.34 -5.97
CA THR A 371 -7.71 -21.04 -6.44
C THR A 371 -7.97 -20.06 -5.30
N ASP A 372 -7.90 -20.50 -4.04
CA ASP A 372 -8.07 -19.61 -2.89
C ASP A 372 -6.81 -18.77 -2.68
N ASN A 373 -6.97 -17.59 -2.07
CA ASN A 373 -5.91 -16.60 -1.95
C ASN A 373 -4.94 -16.92 -0.81
N ILE A 374 -5.46 -17.44 0.30
CA ILE A 374 -4.69 -17.80 1.51
C ILE A 374 -5.44 -18.90 2.27
N SER A 375 -4.72 -19.85 2.88
CA SER A 375 -5.36 -20.84 3.77
C SER A 375 -5.75 -20.23 5.12
N GLY A 376 -6.79 -20.79 5.75
CA GLY A 376 -7.21 -20.37 7.09
C GLY A 376 -6.10 -20.53 8.13
N ALA A 377 -5.29 -21.60 8.01
CA ALA A 377 -4.14 -21.86 8.87
C ALA A 377 -3.03 -20.81 8.71
N THR A 378 -2.74 -20.41 7.47
CA THR A 378 -1.73 -19.38 7.20
C THR A 378 -2.18 -18.01 7.69
N LEU A 379 -3.44 -17.61 7.42
CA LEU A 379 -3.99 -16.35 7.94
C LEU A 379 -3.99 -16.32 9.47
N SER A 380 -4.37 -17.43 10.10
CA SER A 380 -4.34 -17.61 11.56
C SER A 380 -2.95 -17.37 12.15
N ALA A 381 -1.91 -17.93 11.54
CA ALA A 381 -0.54 -17.76 12.00
C ALA A 381 -0.04 -16.31 11.83
N LEU A 382 -0.41 -15.65 10.73
CA LEU A 382 -0.01 -14.26 10.46
C LEU A 382 -0.73 -13.27 11.36
N LEU A 383 -1.99 -13.49 11.73
CA LEU A 383 -2.74 -12.62 12.64
C LEU A 383 -2.18 -12.57 14.07
N VAL A 384 -1.28 -13.48 14.46
CA VAL A 384 -0.63 -13.43 15.78
C VAL A 384 0.22 -12.16 15.95
N THR A 385 0.83 -11.68 14.86
CA THR A 385 1.82 -10.58 14.87
C THR A 385 1.50 -9.43 13.90
N ASN A 386 0.34 -9.47 13.25
CA ASN A 386 -0.08 -8.46 12.27
C ASN A 386 -1.55 -8.09 12.49
N SER A 387 -1.87 -6.79 12.36
CA SER A 387 -3.22 -6.37 12.02
C SER A 387 -3.39 -6.44 10.50
N VAL A 388 -4.38 -7.20 10.02
CA VAL A 388 -4.59 -7.50 8.61
C VAL A 388 -5.87 -6.87 8.12
N ILE A 389 -5.78 -6.10 7.03
CA ILE A 389 -6.91 -5.55 6.30
C ILE A 389 -6.99 -6.26 4.96
N ILE A 390 -8.11 -6.90 4.68
CA ILE A 390 -8.44 -7.44 3.36
C ILE A 390 -9.49 -6.52 2.75
N SER A 391 -9.17 -5.89 1.62
CA SER A 391 -10.05 -4.94 0.94
C SER A 391 -10.33 -5.39 -0.49
N THR A 392 -11.59 -5.35 -0.92
CA THR A 392 -11.99 -5.48 -2.34
C THR A 392 -12.69 -4.21 -2.85
N LEU A 393 -12.70 -3.13 -2.06
CA LEU A 393 -13.38 -1.88 -2.38
C LEU A 393 -12.81 -1.24 -3.67
N PRO A 394 -13.65 -0.83 -4.63
CA PRO A 394 -13.22 0.01 -5.74
C PRO A 394 -13.02 1.45 -5.25
N GLY A 395 -12.06 2.18 -5.81
CA GLY A 395 -11.96 3.61 -5.53
C GLY A 395 -10.68 4.29 -6.04
N PRO A 396 -10.72 5.62 -6.27
CA PRO A 396 -9.53 6.43 -6.43
C PRO A 396 -8.80 6.63 -5.08
N ASP A 397 -7.53 7.04 -5.11
CA ASP A 397 -6.73 7.46 -3.94
C ASP A 397 -7.44 8.58 -3.14
N SER A 398 -8.34 8.25 -2.21
CA SER A 398 -8.80 9.20 -1.20
C SER A 398 -8.02 8.97 0.09
N THR A 399 -7.05 9.85 0.35
CA THR A 399 -6.38 9.93 1.65
C THR A 399 -7.36 10.48 2.68
N SER A 400 -8.00 9.62 3.47
CA SER A 400 -8.60 10.04 4.74
C SER A 400 -7.48 10.25 5.77
N ALA A 401 -7.53 11.35 6.52
CA ALA A 401 -6.58 11.58 7.59
C ALA A 401 -6.78 10.53 8.69
N GLY A 402 -5.75 9.75 9.00
CA GLY A 402 -5.81 8.71 10.04
C GLY A 402 -5.97 7.27 9.54
N THR A 403 -6.20 7.05 8.24
CA THR A 403 -6.11 5.73 7.61
C THR A 403 -4.72 5.51 7.00
N PRO A 404 -4.09 4.32 7.12
CA PRO A 404 -2.89 3.99 6.35
C PRO A 404 -3.12 4.28 4.85
N PRO A 405 -2.11 4.76 4.11
CA PRO A 405 -2.25 5.07 2.69
C PRO A 405 -2.51 3.79 1.89
N VAL A 406 -3.78 3.52 1.63
CA VAL A 406 -4.29 2.67 0.55
C VAL A 406 -3.77 3.26 -0.77
N THR A 407 -2.95 2.52 -1.53
CA THR A 407 -2.72 2.85 -2.95
C THR A 407 -3.76 2.12 -3.77
N ASN A 408 -4.85 2.82 -4.09
CA ASN A 408 -5.97 2.19 -4.79
C ASN A 408 -5.74 2.31 -6.30
N LEU A 409 -5.39 1.17 -6.90
CA LEU A 409 -5.26 1.02 -8.36
C LEU A 409 -6.57 0.56 -9.03
N ASN A 410 -7.65 0.43 -8.24
CA ASN A 410 -8.90 -0.20 -8.65
C ASN A 410 -9.96 0.84 -9.05
N THR A 411 -10.04 1.18 -10.33
CA THR A 411 -11.08 2.08 -10.88
C THR A 411 -12.19 1.35 -11.64
N ASP A 412 -12.08 0.04 -11.86
CA ASP A 412 -13.03 -0.78 -12.64
C ASP A 412 -13.28 -2.12 -11.92
N ILE A 413 -14.54 -2.42 -11.62
CA ILE A 413 -14.94 -3.66 -10.92
C ILE A 413 -14.90 -4.84 -11.91
N SER A 414 -13.75 -5.52 -11.98
CA SER A 414 -13.70 -6.90 -12.47
C SER A 414 -13.66 -7.82 -11.24
N GLY A 415 -14.35 -8.96 -11.28
CA GLY A 415 -14.63 -9.76 -10.08
C GLY A 415 -15.97 -9.46 -9.43
N ASN A 416 -16.35 -10.21 -8.39
CA ASN A 416 -17.57 -9.94 -7.65
C ASN A 416 -17.37 -8.84 -6.60
N GLY A 417 -16.17 -8.65 -6.05
CA GLY A 417 -15.96 -7.79 -4.91
C GLY A 417 -16.32 -8.45 -3.57
N ASP A 418 -16.41 -9.77 -3.53
CA ASP A 418 -16.82 -10.53 -2.33
C ASP A 418 -15.59 -10.99 -1.52
N ILE A 419 -15.76 -11.09 -0.20
CA ILE A 419 -14.79 -11.74 0.70
C ILE A 419 -15.42 -12.98 1.34
N ASN A 420 -14.77 -14.14 1.22
CA ASN A 420 -15.28 -15.42 1.73
C ASN A 420 -14.32 -16.08 2.72
N ILE A 421 -14.81 -16.38 3.93
CA ILE A 421 -14.12 -17.21 4.92
C ILE A 421 -14.59 -18.66 4.76
N LYS A 422 -13.87 -19.46 3.97
CA LYS A 422 -14.16 -20.88 3.66
C LYS A 422 -13.42 -21.87 4.55
N GLN A 423 -12.44 -21.41 5.34
CA GLN A 423 -11.72 -22.20 6.34
C GLN A 423 -11.66 -21.43 7.66
N ALA A 424 -11.55 -22.17 8.77
CA ALA A 424 -11.51 -21.56 10.09
C ALA A 424 -10.28 -20.66 10.25
N VAL A 425 -10.48 -19.51 10.91
CA VAL A 425 -9.43 -18.55 11.25
C VAL A 425 -9.39 -18.42 12.76
N THR A 426 -8.25 -18.70 13.38
CA THR A 426 -8.10 -18.69 14.84
C THR A 426 -6.75 -18.14 15.25
N TRP A 427 -6.73 -17.07 16.04
CA TRP A 427 -5.48 -16.48 16.49
C TRP A 427 -5.55 -16.01 17.95
N SER A 428 -4.37 -15.90 18.55
CA SER A 428 -4.15 -15.23 19.84
C SER A 428 -3.08 -14.18 19.64
N ALA A 429 -3.43 -12.91 19.78
CA ALA A 429 -2.49 -11.81 19.58
C ALA A 429 -1.35 -11.87 20.63
N SER A 430 -0.10 -11.63 20.22
CA SER A 430 1.06 -11.89 21.08
C SER A 430 1.36 -10.81 22.12
N SER A 431 1.23 -9.51 21.78
CA SER A 431 1.63 -8.39 22.64
C SER A 431 0.64 -7.23 22.63
N ASN A 432 0.29 -6.73 21.44
CA ASN A 432 -0.81 -5.78 21.25
C ASN A 432 -1.98 -6.47 20.56
N PRO A 433 -3.22 -5.97 20.74
CA PRO A 433 -4.33 -6.50 19.99
C PRO A 433 -4.12 -6.37 18.49
N THR A 434 -4.29 -7.49 17.80
CA THR A 434 -4.31 -7.54 16.33
C THR A 434 -5.76 -7.65 15.86
N THR A 435 -6.04 -6.98 14.74
CA THR A 435 -7.39 -6.96 14.15
C THR A 435 -7.35 -7.65 12.79
N LEU A 436 -8.35 -8.50 12.52
CA LEU A 436 -8.72 -8.89 11.16
C LEU A 436 -9.87 -8.00 10.69
N THR A 437 -9.62 -7.16 9.71
CA THR A 437 -10.60 -6.26 9.10
C THR A 437 -10.90 -6.73 7.67
N LEU A 438 -12.19 -6.94 7.36
CA LEU A 438 -12.67 -7.30 6.03
C LEU A 438 -13.47 -6.14 5.45
N LEU A 439 -13.03 -5.58 4.33
CA LEU A 439 -13.65 -4.45 3.63
C LEU A 439 -14.10 -4.92 2.24
N ALA A 440 -15.36 -5.27 2.06
CA ALA A 440 -15.86 -5.80 0.78
C ALA A 440 -16.66 -4.78 -0.02
N ASP A 441 -16.48 -4.71 -1.34
CA ASP A 441 -17.37 -3.94 -2.22
C ASP A 441 -18.81 -4.46 -2.15
N ARG A 442 -18.96 -5.79 -2.15
CA ARG A 442 -20.26 -6.45 -2.09
C ARG A 442 -20.47 -7.17 -0.78
N ASP A 443 -20.29 -8.49 -0.77
CA ASP A 443 -20.76 -9.35 0.30
C ASP A 443 -19.58 -9.92 1.11
N VAL A 444 -19.78 -10.10 2.42
CA VAL A 444 -18.85 -10.86 3.27
C VAL A 444 -19.52 -12.12 3.76
N ASN A 445 -18.98 -13.27 3.38
CA ASN A 445 -19.55 -14.59 3.72
C ASN A 445 -18.65 -15.33 4.71
N ILE A 446 -19.12 -15.48 5.95
CA ILE A 446 -18.40 -16.18 7.02
C ILE A 446 -18.94 -17.61 7.10
N ASN A 447 -18.36 -18.51 6.29
CA ASN A 447 -18.80 -19.90 6.16
C ASN A 447 -18.04 -20.87 7.08
N GLN A 448 -17.01 -20.40 7.78
CA GLN A 448 -16.25 -21.14 8.77
C GLN A 448 -15.94 -20.28 10.00
N ALA A 449 -15.59 -20.95 11.10
CA ALA A 449 -15.45 -20.30 12.40
C ALA A 449 -14.33 -19.26 12.41
N VAL A 450 -14.60 -18.12 13.05
CA VAL A 450 -13.61 -17.06 13.33
C VAL A 450 -13.43 -16.97 14.84
N THR A 451 -12.20 -17.09 15.34
CA THR A 451 -11.91 -17.06 16.78
C THR A 451 -10.70 -16.18 17.08
N ALA A 452 -10.89 -15.13 17.87
CA ALA A 452 -9.83 -14.21 18.28
C ALA A 452 -9.65 -14.20 19.80
N THR A 453 -8.41 -14.28 20.27
CA THR A 453 -8.05 -14.04 21.68
C THR A 453 -7.10 -12.86 21.76
N ASN A 454 -7.39 -11.89 22.62
CA ASN A 454 -6.70 -10.61 22.70
C ASN A 454 -6.70 -9.85 21.35
N GLY A 455 -7.61 -10.16 20.43
CA GLY A 455 -7.66 -9.62 19.07
C GLY A 455 -9.09 -9.33 18.64
N ASN A 456 -9.25 -8.52 17.60
CA ASN A 456 -10.55 -7.99 17.16
C ASN A 456 -10.94 -8.52 15.78
N PHE A 457 -12.24 -8.55 15.52
CA PHE A 457 -12.77 -8.90 14.20
C PHE A 457 -13.72 -7.81 13.71
N GLU A 458 -13.41 -7.26 12.54
CA GLU A 458 -14.12 -6.14 11.95
C GLU A 458 -14.52 -6.45 10.52
N VAL A 459 -15.75 -6.09 10.16
CA VAL A 459 -16.28 -6.29 8.81
C VAL A 459 -17.06 -5.04 8.41
N CYS A 460 -16.75 -4.52 7.22
CA CYS A 460 -17.53 -3.50 6.54
C CYS A 460 -17.76 -3.94 5.09
N CYS A 461 -18.98 -3.86 4.59
CA CYS A 461 -19.26 -4.21 3.20
C CYS A 461 -20.35 -3.38 2.55
N GLY A 462 -20.31 -3.21 1.22
CA GLY A 462 -21.30 -2.44 0.49
C GLY A 462 -22.69 -3.11 0.36
N ARG A 463 -22.79 -4.41 0.64
CA ARG A 463 -24.06 -5.16 0.62
C ARG A 463 -24.27 -5.96 1.91
N ASP A 464 -24.13 -7.29 1.86
CA ASP A 464 -24.64 -8.17 2.90
C ASP A 464 -23.51 -8.83 3.70
N ILE A 465 -23.64 -8.88 5.03
CA ILE A 465 -22.81 -9.74 5.89
C ILE A 465 -23.58 -11.02 6.21
N ASN A 466 -23.05 -12.17 5.78
CA ASN A 466 -23.64 -13.48 6.04
C ASN A 466 -22.82 -14.28 7.07
N VAL A 467 -23.31 -14.36 8.32
CA VAL A 467 -22.67 -15.13 9.39
C VAL A 467 -23.24 -16.55 9.42
N ASN A 468 -22.64 -17.46 8.65
CA ASN A 468 -23.06 -18.86 8.53
C ASN A 468 -22.29 -19.81 9.48
N ALA A 469 -21.25 -19.34 10.14
CA ALA A 469 -20.45 -20.09 11.11
C ALA A 469 -20.10 -19.24 12.35
N PRO A 470 -19.71 -19.85 13.48
CA PRO A 470 -19.55 -19.12 14.74
C PRO A 470 -18.43 -18.07 14.71
N ILE A 471 -18.66 -16.93 15.38
CA ILE A 471 -17.63 -15.92 15.67
C ILE A 471 -17.42 -15.89 17.19
N THR A 472 -16.17 -15.99 17.64
CA THR A 472 -15.82 -15.96 19.06
C THR A 472 -14.69 -14.98 19.32
N THR A 473 -14.87 -14.08 20.29
CA THR A 473 -13.78 -13.22 20.78
C THR A 473 -13.62 -13.35 22.29
N VAL A 474 -12.38 -13.38 22.76
CA VAL A 474 -12.00 -13.25 24.17
C VAL A 474 -11.04 -12.08 24.26
N ASN A 475 -11.29 -11.13 25.16
CA ASN A 475 -10.45 -9.94 25.29
C ASN A 475 -10.34 -9.16 23.96
N GLY A 476 -11.47 -9.01 23.27
CA GLY A 476 -11.50 -8.50 21.90
C GLY A 476 -12.91 -8.23 21.41
N SER A 477 -13.04 -7.28 20.49
CA SER A 477 -14.33 -6.75 20.05
C SER A 477 -14.72 -7.23 18.65
N ILE A 478 -16.02 -7.18 18.36
CA ILE A 478 -16.62 -7.47 17.06
C ILE A 478 -17.31 -6.21 16.55
N SER A 479 -17.03 -5.82 15.32
CA SER A 479 -17.78 -4.79 14.58
C SER A 479 -18.23 -5.35 13.25
N LEU A 480 -19.54 -5.37 12.99
CA LEU A 480 -20.12 -5.77 11.70
C LEU A 480 -20.94 -4.61 11.16
N ALA A 481 -20.61 -4.13 9.96
CA ALA A 481 -21.32 -3.05 9.30
C ALA A 481 -21.64 -3.40 7.83
N ALA A 482 -22.91 -3.35 7.48
CA ALA A 482 -23.41 -3.75 6.16
C ALA A 482 -24.13 -2.59 5.48
N GLY A 483 -23.84 -2.37 4.19
CA GLY A 483 -24.56 -1.44 3.32
C GLY A 483 -25.96 -1.92 2.94
N ARG A 484 -26.35 -3.12 3.36
CA ARG A 484 -27.71 -3.67 3.36
C ARG A 484 -27.96 -4.45 4.64
N ASP A 485 -27.88 -5.78 4.59
CA ASP A 485 -28.29 -6.65 5.70
C ASP A 485 -27.14 -7.29 6.47
N ILE A 486 -27.36 -7.50 7.77
CA ILE A 486 -26.59 -8.45 8.58
C ILE A 486 -27.44 -9.70 8.82
N ASN A 487 -27.02 -10.83 8.26
CA ASN A 487 -27.68 -12.12 8.37
C ASN A 487 -26.94 -13.04 9.37
N MET A 488 -27.32 -12.97 10.64
CA MET A 488 -26.73 -13.78 11.71
C MET A 488 -27.42 -15.16 11.82
N LYS A 489 -26.85 -16.18 11.15
CA LYS A 489 -27.36 -17.57 11.16
C LYS A 489 -26.59 -18.52 12.08
N ALA A 490 -25.45 -18.10 12.60
CA ALA A 490 -24.63 -18.86 13.53
C ALA A 490 -24.32 -18.06 14.80
N ALA A 491 -23.84 -18.78 15.83
CA ALA A 491 -23.65 -18.21 17.16
C ALA A 491 -22.50 -17.19 17.22
N ILE A 492 -22.68 -16.13 18.01
CA ILE A 492 -21.64 -15.12 18.27
C ILE A 492 -21.41 -15.01 19.76
N THR A 493 -20.16 -15.12 20.19
CA THR A 493 -19.79 -15.09 21.61
C THR A 493 -18.62 -14.14 21.84
N THR A 494 -18.78 -13.17 22.72
CA THR A 494 -17.72 -12.25 23.13
C THR A 494 -17.57 -12.26 24.65
N THR A 495 -16.33 -12.43 25.11
CA THR A 495 -15.94 -12.30 26.53
C THR A 495 -14.98 -11.13 26.67
N ASP A 496 -15.28 -10.20 27.57
CA ASP A 496 -14.48 -9.00 27.86
C ASP A 496 -14.10 -8.19 26.61
N GLY A 497 -15.11 -7.91 25.76
CA GLY A 497 -15.02 -7.04 24.58
C GLY A 497 -16.36 -6.37 24.27
N ASN A 498 -16.49 -5.70 23.13
CA ASN A 498 -17.74 -5.09 22.69
C ASN A 498 -18.27 -5.74 21.40
N ILE A 499 -19.58 -5.64 21.16
CA ILE A 499 -20.20 -6.06 19.90
C ILE A 499 -20.99 -4.87 19.34
N THR A 500 -20.72 -4.47 18.10
CA THR A 500 -21.51 -3.46 17.39
C THR A 500 -21.94 -4.01 16.04
N PHE A 501 -23.25 -4.07 15.80
CA PHE A 501 -23.83 -4.35 14.49
C PHE A 501 -24.50 -3.10 13.93
N CYS A 502 -24.24 -2.83 12.66
CA CYS A 502 -24.85 -1.73 11.93
C CYS A 502 -25.30 -2.18 10.54
N ALA A 503 -26.56 -1.97 10.20
CA ALA A 503 -27.10 -2.34 8.88
C ALA A 503 -27.89 -1.17 8.31
N ASP A 504 -27.63 -0.83 7.05
CA ASP A 504 -28.40 0.17 6.31
C ASP A 504 -29.88 -0.25 6.22
N GLU A 505 -30.11 -1.56 6.04
CA GLU A 505 -31.41 -2.23 6.01
C GLU A 505 -31.59 -3.10 7.29
N ASP A 506 -31.64 -4.44 7.19
CA ASP A 506 -32.03 -5.31 8.30
C ASP A 506 -30.85 -5.90 9.10
N ILE A 507 -31.07 -6.07 10.40
CA ILE A 507 -30.28 -7.03 11.21
C ILE A 507 -31.15 -8.26 11.49
N ASN A 508 -30.86 -9.38 10.84
CA ASN A 508 -31.57 -10.65 10.94
C ASN A 508 -30.89 -11.61 11.93
N ILE A 509 -31.41 -11.71 13.15
CA ILE A 509 -30.87 -12.54 14.24
C ILE A 509 -31.60 -13.89 14.30
N ASN A 510 -30.92 -14.95 13.86
CA ASN A 510 -31.46 -16.30 13.77
C ASN A 510 -30.78 -17.30 14.72
N ALA A 511 -29.75 -16.87 15.46
CA ALA A 511 -28.92 -17.73 16.30
C ALA A 511 -28.56 -17.06 17.63
N LYS A 512 -27.98 -17.84 18.54
CA LYS A 512 -27.60 -17.39 19.88
C LYS A 512 -26.48 -16.33 19.82
N MET A 513 -26.68 -15.20 20.49
CA MET A 513 -25.62 -14.23 20.80
C MET A 513 -25.32 -14.24 22.31
N THR A 514 -24.06 -14.12 22.69
CA THR A 514 -23.64 -14.02 24.09
C THR A 514 -22.55 -12.98 24.26
N LEU A 515 -22.78 -12.02 25.15
CA LEU A 515 -21.80 -11.02 25.57
C LEU A 515 -21.58 -11.15 27.08
N THR A 516 -20.37 -11.46 27.51
CA THR A 516 -19.98 -11.43 28.92
C THR A 516 -18.90 -10.37 29.10
N ARG A 517 -19.09 -9.45 30.05
CA ARG A 517 -18.08 -8.42 30.39
C ARG A 517 -17.89 -8.32 31.90
N GLY A 518 -16.97 -9.12 32.41
CA GLY A 518 -16.57 -9.12 33.81
C GLY A 518 -15.52 -8.06 34.14
N THR A 519 -14.78 -7.55 33.15
CA THR A 519 -13.68 -6.59 33.36
C THR A 519 -13.74 -5.37 32.43
N THR A 520 -13.05 -4.29 32.80
CA THR A 520 -12.81 -3.12 31.94
C THR A 520 -11.37 -3.20 31.42
N ILE A 521 -11.18 -3.57 30.15
CA ILE A 521 -9.87 -3.52 29.49
C ILE A 521 -9.94 -2.46 28.39
N PRO A 522 -9.60 -1.18 28.68
CA PRO A 522 -9.67 -0.08 27.70
C PRO A 522 -8.82 -0.30 26.44
N GLY A 523 -7.73 -1.08 26.55
CA GLY A 523 -6.76 -1.29 25.47
C GLY A 523 -7.21 -2.22 24.33
N GLN A 524 -8.40 -2.84 24.42
CA GLN A 524 -8.88 -3.85 23.46
C GLN A 524 -10.18 -3.47 22.74
N SER A 525 -10.66 -2.23 22.93
CA SER A 525 -11.80 -1.72 22.17
C SER A 525 -11.32 -1.15 20.84
N LEU A 526 -11.99 -1.51 19.74
CA LEU A 526 -11.89 -0.83 18.44
C LEU A 526 -12.43 0.62 18.50
N GLY A 527 -12.35 1.30 19.65
CA GLY A 527 -13.04 2.57 19.92
C GLY A 527 -14.58 2.45 19.96
N LEU A 528 -15.12 1.23 19.96
CA LEU A 528 -16.57 0.99 19.91
C LEU A 528 -17.28 1.44 21.20
N PRO A 529 -18.59 1.73 21.10
CA PRO A 529 -19.44 1.90 22.27
C PRO A 529 -19.34 0.70 23.22
N LEU A 530 -19.47 1.01 24.50
CA LEU A 530 -19.40 0.03 25.58
C LEU A 530 -20.59 -0.94 25.48
N GLY A 531 -20.33 -2.25 25.43
CA GLY A 531 -21.37 -3.28 25.53
C GLY A 531 -21.82 -3.85 24.18
N LEU A 532 -23.14 -3.98 24.01
CA LEU A 532 -23.76 -4.48 22.78
C LEU A 532 -24.57 -3.35 22.12
N VAL A 533 -24.28 -3.05 20.87
CA VAL A 533 -25.06 -2.11 20.05
C VAL A 533 -25.61 -2.83 18.82
N LEU A 534 -26.92 -2.74 18.61
CA LEU A 534 -27.60 -3.16 17.39
C LEU A 534 -28.25 -1.93 16.76
N SER A 535 -27.86 -1.57 15.55
CA SER A 535 -28.40 -0.41 14.83
C SER A 535 -28.83 -0.80 13.42
N ALA A 536 -30.13 -0.73 13.12
CA ALA A 536 -30.67 -1.14 11.83
C ALA A 536 -31.63 -0.12 11.25
N GLY A 537 -31.56 0.05 9.93
CA GLY A 537 -32.48 0.88 9.15
C GLY A 537 -32.07 2.34 9.08
N TYR A 538 -30.78 2.67 9.19
CA TYR A 538 -30.34 4.06 9.07
C TYR A 538 -30.35 4.56 7.61
N GLY A 539 -30.36 3.65 6.62
CA GLY A 539 -30.54 3.99 5.20
C GLY A 539 -31.96 4.38 4.84
N ALA A 540 -32.91 4.12 5.74
CA ALA A 540 -34.28 4.54 5.58
C ALA A 540 -34.38 6.07 5.47
N THR A 541 -35.37 6.54 4.70
CA THR A 541 -35.68 7.97 4.57
C THR A 541 -36.85 8.40 5.46
N LYS A 542 -37.52 7.46 6.12
CA LYS A 542 -38.71 7.66 6.95
C LYS A 542 -38.97 6.41 7.81
N PRO A 543 -39.74 6.51 8.91
CA PRO A 543 -40.24 5.32 9.59
C PRO A 543 -41.07 4.43 8.64
N GLY A 544 -40.92 3.12 8.76
CA GLY A 544 -41.67 2.14 7.98
C GLY A 544 -40.89 0.86 7.69
N ILE A 545 -41.62 -0.17 7.22
CA ILE A 545 -41.04 -1.50 6.93
C ILE A 545 -40.07 -1.52 5.75
N GLU A 546 -40.07 -0.49 4.89
CA GLU A 546 -39.27 -0.46 3.67
C GLU A 546 -37.79 -0.16 3.93
N GLY A 547 -37.48 0.43 5.09
CA GLY A 547 -36.13 0.89 5.42
C GLY A 547 -35.36 -0.04 6.36
N GLY A 548 -35.77 -1.31 6.48
CA GLY A 548 -35.16 -2.31 7.37
C GLY A 548 -35.34 -2.05 8.86
N THR A 549 -35.04 -3.03 9.72
CA THR A 549 -35.11 -2.94 11.19
C THR A 549 -34.32 -4.07 11.87
N VAL A 550 -34.37 -4.16 13.21
CA VAL A 550 -33.79 -5.30 13.95
C VAL A 550 -34.82 -6.43 14.06
N ILE A 551 -34.50 -7.59 13.51
CA ILE A 551 -35.43 -8.72 13.39
C ILE A 551 -34.88 -9.92 14.16
N PHE A 552 -35.66 -10.42 15.11
CA PHE A 552 -35.41 -11.68 15.79
C PHE A 552 -36.27 -12.78 15.19
N ALA A 553 -35.64 -13.86 14.71
CA ALA A 553 -36.39 -15.00 14.19
C ALA A 553 -37.26 -15.62 15.31
N PRO A 554 -38.46 -16.15 15.00
CA PRO A 554 -39.38 -16.67 16.02
C PRO A 554 -38.82 -17.76 16.94
N LEU A 555 -37.81 -18.51 16.46
CA LEU A 555 -37.14 -19.59 17.19
C LEU A 555 -35.73 -19.21 17.64
N ALA A 556 -35.30 -17.95 17.45
CA ALA A 556 -34.00 -17.49 17.91
C ALA A 556 -33.95 -17.52 19.45
N PRO A 557 -32.92 -18.12 20.06
CA PRO A 557 -32.73 -18.00 21.50
C PRO A 557 -32.54 -16.55 21.93
N PRO A 558 -33.02 -16.14 23.11
CA PRO A 558 -32.72 -14.81 23.66
C PRO A 558 -31.21 -14.55 23.74
N ILE A 559 -30.81 -13.32 23.42
CA ILE A 559 -29.43 -12.86 23.56
C ILE A 559 -29.08 -12.80 25.04
N THR A 560 -27.96 -13.40 25.43
CA THR A 560 -27.49 -13.36 26.81
C THR A 560 -26.44 -12.27 26.98
N VAL A 561 -26.69 -11.30 27.87
CA VAL A 561 -25.71 -10.25 28.21
C VAL A 561 -25.46 -10.25 29.71
N THR A 562 -24.19 -10.35 30.11
CA THR A 562 -23.79 -10.48 31.51
C THR A 562 -22.67 -9.51 31.86
N GLY A 563 -22.88 -8.71 32.90
CA GLY A 563 -21.84 -7.93 33.57
C GLY A 563 -22.13 -6.42 33.65
N PRO A 564 -21.67 -5.75 34.72
CA PRO A 564 -22.02 -4.36 35.08
C PRO A 564 -21.59 -3.30 34.06
N ASN A 565 -20.71 -3.67 33.14
CA ASN A 565 -20.17 -2.79 32.11
C ASN A 565 -20.67 -3.17 30.72
N ALA A 566 -21.71 -3.99 30.57
CA ALA A 566 -22.23 -4.42 29.27
C ALA A 566 -23.64 -3.85 28.99
N PRO A 567 -23.83 -2.52 28.84
CA PRO A 567 -25.14 -2.01 28.45
C PRO A 567 -25.50 -2.50 27.05
N VAL A 568 -26.80 -2.65 26.79
CA VAL A 568 -27.35 -2.99 25.49
C VAL A 568 -28.09 -1.79 24.94
N THR A 569 -27.74 -1.39 23.71
CA THR A 569 -28.44 -0.34 22.98
C THR A 569 -29.01 -0.91 21.69
N ILE A 570 -30.29 -0.67 21.45
CA ILE A 570 -30.94 -0.99 20.17
C ILE A 570 -31.44 0.30 19.56
N ASN A 571 -30.94 0.62 18.37
CA ASN A 571 -31.46 1.67 17.51
C ASN A 571 -32.15 0.99 16.34
N TYR A 572 -33.45 1.20 16.20
CA TYR A 572 -34.22 0.51 15.17
C TYR A 572 -35.11 1.50 14.44
N ASN A 573 -35.21 1.34 13.13
CA ASN A 573 -36.23 1.99 12.35
C ASN A 573 -37.61 1.40 12.70
N PRO A 574 -38.56 2.19 13.24
CA PRO A 574 -39.86 1.69 13.64
C PRO A 574 -40.82 1.60 12.44
N VAL A 575 -41.83 0.74 12.52
CA VAL A 575 -42.96 0.75 11.57
C VAL A 575 -43.71 2.08 11.61
N SER A 576 -43.86 2.64 12.82
CA SER A 576 -44.38 4.00 13.07
C SER A 576 -44.00 4.44 14.48
N TYR A 577 -44.06 5.74 14.77
CA TYR A 577 -43.74 6.27 16.11
C TYR A 577 -44.84 6.07 17.17
N THR A 578 -46.01 5.51 16.80
CA THR A 578 -47.14 5.34 17.73
C THR A 578 -47.11 3.99 18.46
N ALA A 579 -46.36 3.01 17.93
CA ALA A 579 -46.26 1.66 18.47
C ALA A 579 -44.78 1.24 18.58
N PRO A 580 -44.08 1.62 19.67
CA PRO A 580 -42.71 1.17 19.91
C PRO A 580 -42.64 -0.36 19.94
N THR A 581 -41.56 -0.91 19.39
CA THR A 581 -41.28 -2.35 19.46
C THR A 581 -40.58 -2.62 20.79
N ASP A 582 -41.06 -3.60 21.54
CA ASP A 582 -40.42 -4.02 22.79
C ASP A 582 -39.55 -5.25 22.56
N TYR A 583 -38.24 -5.04 22.55
CA TYR A 583 -37.23 -6.09 22.44
C TYR A 583 -36.86 -6.73 23.78
N SER A 584 -37.44 -6.30 24.92
CA SER A 584 -37.03 -6.79 26.25
C SER A 584 -37.07 -8.31 26.39
N THR A 585 -38.03 -8.97 25.76
CA THR A 585 -38.19 -10.43 25.77
C THR A 585 -37.15 -11.19 24.93
N ASN A 586 -36.43 -10.49 24.04
CA ASN A 586 -35.34 -11.05 23.25
C ASN A 586 -34.01 -11.12 24.01
N PHE A 587 -33.96 -10.66 25.26
CA PHE A 587 -32.73 -10.63 26.07
C PHE A 587 -32.86 -11.35 27.40
N VAL A 588 -31.75 -11.95 27.83
CA VAL A 588 -31.49 -12.38 29.21
C VAL A 588 -30.34 -11.53 29.71
N LEU A 589 -30.66 -10.55 30.56
CA LEU A 589 -29.70 -9.60 31.12
C LEU A 589 -29.34 -10.01 32.56
N THR A 590 -28.06 -10.02 32.88
CA THR A 590 -27.55 -10.21 34.24
C THR A 590 -26.59 -9.07 34.55
N ASP A 591 -26.90 -8.24 35.54
CA ASP A 591 -26.16 -7.01 35.86
C ASP A 591 -25.96 -6.08 34.66
N SER A 592 -26.94 -5.98 33.76
CA SER A 592 -26.90 -5.18 32.53
C SER A 592 -28.25 -4.49 32.29
N THR A 593 -28.26 -3.45 31.45
CA THR A 593 -29.45 -2.66 31.11
C THR A 593 -29.67 -2.64 29.61
N LEU A 594 -30.94 -2.63 29.19
CA LEU A 594 -31.34 -2.43 27.80
C LEU A 594 -31.94 -1.03 27.61
N THR A 595 -31.44 -0.31 26.61
CA THR A 595 -31.98 0.96 26.13
C THR A 595 -32.40 0.80 24.67
N GLN A 596 -33.61 1.27 24.33
CA GLN A 596 -34.22 1.10 23.02
C GLN A 596 -34.58 2.46 22.45
N HIS A 597 -34.15 2.74 21.22
CA HIS A 597 -34.36 4.00 20.54
C HIS A 597 -35.03 3.76 19.20
N MET A 598 -36.12 4.48 18.94
CA MET A 598 -36.66 4.60 17.58
C MET A 598 -35.81 5.58 16.78
N LEU A 599 -35.34 5.16 15.60
CA LEU A 599 -34.62 6.04 14.70
C LEU A 599 -35.54 7.14 14.16
N VAL A 600 -35.02 8.37 14.11
CA VAL A 600 -35.66 9.53 13.47
C VAL A 600 -34.77 10.10 12.38
N TYR A 601 -35.41 10.66 11.34
CA TYR A 601 -34.75 11.10 10.11
C TYR A 601 -34.89 12.62 9.96
N ALA A 602 -33.77 13.32 9.82
CA ALA A 602 -33.75 14.77 9.68
C ALA A 602 -34.25 15.23 8.30
N THR A 603 -34.82 16.43 8.21
CA THR A 603 -35.27 17.04 6.94
C THR A 603 -35.29 18.56 7.00
N GLY A 604 -35.76 19.20 5.93
CA GLY A 604 -35.94 20.64 5.81
C GLY A 604 -34.76 21.36 5.18
N GLY A 605 -33.94 20.64 4.39
CA GLY A 605 -32.78 21.15 3.67
C GLY A 605 -33.02 21.57 2.21
N ASP A 606 -34.26 21.50 1.72
CA ASP A 606 -34.61 21.89 0.35
C ASP A 606 -34.34 23.37 0.08
N LYS A 607 -33.79 23.68 -1.10
CA LYS A 607 -33.45 25.06 -1.50
C LYS A 607 -33.61 25.30 -3.01
N THR A 608 -33.67 26.56 -3.41
CA THR A 608 -33.49 26.97 -4.81
C THR A 608 -32.01 27.09 -5.15
N PHE A 609 -31.63 26.79 -6.40
CA PHE A 609 -30.26 26.87 -6.88
C PHE A 609 -29.66 28.28 -6.67
N ASP A 610 -28.61 28.35 -5.87
CA ASP A 610 -27.84 29.54 -5.54
C ASP A 610 -26.33 29.37 -5.78
N GLY A 611 -25.93 28.25 -6.38
CA GLY A 611 -24.53 27.89 -6.62
C GLY A 611 -23.78 27.34 -5.40
N LEU A 612 -24.43 27.19 -4.24
CA LEU A 612 -23.82 26.67 -3.01
C LEU A 612 -24.44 25.33 -2.61
N ALA A 613 -23.61 24.42 -2.12
CA ALA A 613 -24.06 23.13 -1.59
C ALA A 613 -24.54 23.19 -0.12
N THR A 614 -24.33 24.29 0.58
CA THR A 614 -24.72 24.44 2.00
C THR A 614 -26.23 24.60 2.16
N THR A 615 -26.78 24.01 3.22
CA THR A 615 -28.19 24.11 3.63
C THR A 615 -28.31 24.01 5.16
N THR A 616 -29.54 24.04 5.68
CA THR A 616 -29.85 23.86 7.09
C THR A 616 -31.01 22.90 7.24
N LEU A 617 -30.93 21.96 8.18
CA LEU A 617 -32.04 21.06 8.50
C LEU A 617 -32.91 21.71 9.58
N SER A 618 -34.22 21.57 9.48
CA SER A 618 -35.18 22.30 10.31
C SER A 618 -36.26 21.43 10.95
N SER A 619 -36.38 20.16 10.55
CA SER A 619 -37.43 19.28 11.05
C SER A 619 -37.03 17.80 11.00
N LEU A 620 -37.95 16.92 11.42
CA LEU A 620 -37.87 15.47 11.30
C LEU A 620 -38.97 14.97 10.34
N ILE A 621 -38.65 13.97 9.52
CA ILE A 621 -39.62 13.31 8.61
C ILE A 621 -40.59 12.50 9.45
N ASP A 622 -41.88 12.78 9.28
CA ASP A 622 -42.99 12.20 10.07
C ASP A 622 -42.76 12.26 11.59
N GLY A 623 -42.05 13.30 12.06
CA GLY A 623 -41.45 13.35 13.39
C GLY A 623 -42.40 13.04 14.57
N PRO A 624 -41.91 12.33 15.60
CA PRO A 624 -42.71 11.99 16.78
C PRO A 624 -43.14 13.23 17.55
N SER A 625 -44.35 13.18 18.14
CA SER A 625 -44.90 14.31 18.88
C SER A 625 -44.02 14.69 20.08
N GLY A 626 -43.72 15.98 20.21
CA GLY A 626 -42.91 16.51 21.30
C GLY A 626 -41.41 16.29 21.16
N VAL A 627 -40.93 15.90 19.98
CA VAL A 627 -39.50 15.80 19.65
C VAL A 627 -39.18 16.72 18.48
N SER A 628 -38.08 17.46 18.58
CA SER A 628 -37.63 18.35 17.52
C SER A 628 -36.14 18.18 17.23
N LEU A 629 -35.76 18.45 15.99
CA LEU A 629 -34.38 18.57 15.58
C LEU A 629 -33.85 19.96 15.95
N VAL A 630 -32.72 20.02 16.64
CA VAL A 630 -32.09 21.27 17.08
C VAL A 630 -30.68 21.36 16.51
N ALA A 631 -30.43 22.44 15.77
CA ALA A 631 -29.13 22.81 15.25
C ALA A 631 -28.25 23.39 16.37
N GLY A 632 -27.13 22.75 16.67
CA GLY A 632 -26.15 23.26 17.63
C GLY A 632 -25.31 24.42 17.08
N PRO A 633 -24.58 25.15 17.96
CA PRO A 633 -23.57 26.10 17.52
C PRO A 633 -22.48 25.32 16.77
N ASN A 634 -22.25 25.65 15.49
CA ASN A 634 -21.40 24.91 14.54
C ASN A 634 -22.03 23.70 13.84
N SER A 635 -23.36 23.59 13.85
CA SER A 635 -24.05 22.63 12.98
C SER A 635 -23.78 22.93 11.50
N THR A 636 -23.62 21.87 10.71
CA THR A 636 -23.39 21.94 9.26
C THR A 636 -24.34 20.99 8.55
N ALA A 637 -24.90 21.40 7.42
CA ALA A 637 -25.59 20.51 6.49
C ALA A 637 -25.22 20.89 5.05
N THR A 638 -24.78 19.92 4.25
CA THR A 638 -24.22 20.18 2.92
C THR A 638 -24.65 19.09 1.94
N PHE A 639 -25.19 19.49 0.79
CA PHE A 639 -25.44 18.62 -0.34
C PHE A 639 -24.12 18.05 -0.90
N ASP A 640 -24.19 16.86 -1.46
CA ASP A 640 -23.10 16.21 -2.21
C ASP A 640 -22.48 17.14 -3.29
N ASN A 641 -23.31 17.94 -3.96
CA ASN A 641 -22.90 18.96 -4.91
C ASN A 641 -23.94 20.08 -5.04
N ALA A 642 -23.58 21.20 -5.66
CA ALA A 642 -24.46 22.37 -5.80
C ALA A 642 -25.47 22.28 -6.97
N ALA A 643 -25.42 21.26 -7.82
CA ALA A 643 -26.28 21.18 -9.00
C ALA A 643 -27.77 20.97 -8.66
N VAL A 644 -28.66 21.41 -9.55
CA VAL A 644 -30.10 21.15 -9.44
C VAL A 644 -30.37 19.64 -9.47
N GLY A 645 -31.25 19.17 -8.59
CA GLY A 645 -31.64 17.75 -8.50
C GLY A 645 -32.55 17.48 -7.30
N THR A 646 -33.29 16.38 -7.36
CA THR A 646 -34.10 15.82 -6.26
C THR A 646 -33.35 14.68 -5.58
N ASP A 647 -33.77 14.30 -4.37
CA ASP A 647 -33.22 13.17 -3.60
C ASP A 647 -31.69 13.21 -3.43
N LYS A 648 -31.14 14.41 -3.36
CA LYS A 648 -29.71 14.64 -3.21
C LYS A 648 -29.30 14.38 -1.77
N THR A 649 -28.20 13.63 -1.58
CA THR A 649 -27.65 13.37 -0.25
C THR A 649 -27.18 14.66 0.41
N ILE A 650 -27.63 14.90 1.63
CA ILE A 650 -27.18 15.95 2.54
C ILE A 650 -26.40 15.27 3.66
N THR A 651 -25.13 15.59 3.81
CA THR A 651 -24.33 15.21 4.97
C THR A 651 -24.47 16.29 6.05
N PHE A 652 -24.70 15.90 7.30
CA PHE A 652 -24.87 16.85 8.40
C PHE A 652 -24.17 16.45 9.70
N ALA A 653 -23.88 17.46 10.54
CA ALA A 653 -23.23 17.31 11.83
C ALA A 653 -23.67 18.41 12.80
N GLY A 654 -23.50 18.19 14.10
CA GLY A 654 -23.81 19.17 15.15
C GLY A 654 -25.30 19.37 15.42
N TYR A 655 -26.15 18.43 15.02
CA TYR A 655 -27.58 18.42 15.35
C TYR A 655 -27.87 17.49 16.53
N SER A 656 -28.88 17.84 17.33
CA SER A 656 -29.34 17.07 18.49
C SER A 656 -30.86 16.98 18.51
N LEU A 657 -31.40 16.02 19.25
CA LEU A 657 -32.85 15.92 19.51
C LEU A 657 -33.19 16.65 20.81
N ALA A 658 -34.29 17.39 20.82
CA ALA A 658 -34.83 18.06 22.01
C ALA A 658 -36.31 17.72 22.23
N GLY A 659 -36.77 17.96 23.46
CA GLY A 659 -38.14 17.68 23.91
C GLY A 659 -38.22 16.58 24.95
N ASP A 660 -39.38 16.48 25.62
CA ASP A 660 -39.56 15.65 26.82
C ASP A 660 -39.32 14.15 26.57
N ASN A 661 -39.55 13.70 25.34
CA ASN A 661 -39.40 12.30 24.95
C ASN A 661 -38.14 12.03 24.10
N ALA A 662 -37.26 13.01 23.91
CA ALA A 662 -36.10 12.89 23.00
C ALA A 662 -35.18 11.71 23.35
N GLY A 663 -35.10 11.31 24.62
CA GLY A 663 -34.30 10.17 25.07
C GLY A 663 -34.77 8.81 24.54
N ASN A 664 -35.99 8.70 24.00
CA ASN A 664 -36.52 7.46 23.40
C ASN A 664 -36.18 7.33 21.90
N PHE A 665 -35.45 8.30 21.35
CA PHE A 665 -35.15 8.39 19.93
C PHE A 665 -33.64 8.55 19.72
N ALA A 666 -33.19 8.23 18.52
CA ALA A 666 -31.82 8.46 18.08
C ALA A 666 -31.85 8.93 16.62
N LEU A 667 -30.89 9.77 16.24
CA LEU A 667 -30.72 10.12 14.82
C LEU A 667 -30.15 8.92 14.08
N ALA A 668 -30.70 8.63 12.89
CA ALA A 668 -30.14 7.64 11.98
C ALA A 668 -28.70 8.06 11.58
N ALA A 669 -27.73 7.24 11.96
CA ALA A 669 -26.31 7.49 11.72
C ALA A 669 -25.65 6.24 11.15
N ASP A 670 -24.82 6.42 10.14
CA ASP A 670 -23.90 5.37 9.68
C ASP A 670 -22.89 5.07 10.79
N CYS A 671 -22.79 3.82 11.22
CA CYS A 671 -21.85 3.43 12.27
C CYS A 671 -20.41 3.24 11.77
N CYS A 672 -20.16 3.13 10.46
CA CYS A 672 -18.81 3.05 9.89
C CYS A 672 -18.09 4.39 9.97
N THR A 673 -18.78 5.46 9.54
CA THR A 673 -18.19 6.79 9.43
C THR A 673 -18.65 7.75 10.54
N GLY A 674 -19.70 7.37 11.29
CA GLY A 674 -20.39 8.27 12.22
C GLY A 674 -21.14 9.42 11.51
N VAL A 675 -21.24 9.35 10.18
CA VAL A 675 -21.83 10.41 9.37
C VAL A 675 -23.34 10.30 9.39
N LEU A 676 -23.99 11.43 9.58
CA LEU A 676 -25.44 11.56 9.47
C LEU A 676 -25.78 12.03 8.05
N THR A 677 -26.70 11.32 7.40
CA THR A 677 -27.16 11.66 6.06
C THR A 677 -28.68 11.79 6.02
N THR A 678 -29.17 12.62 5.10
CA THR A 678 -30.58 12.70 4.71
C THR A 678 -30.65 13.09 3.24
N THR A 679 -31.84 13.25 2.68
CA THR A 679 -32.04 13.73 1.31
C THR A 679 -32.73 15.08 1.27
N GLY A 680 -32.51 15.81 0.18
CA GLY A 680 -33.24 17.04 -0.13
C GLY A 680 -33.15 17.40 -1.61
N THR A 681 -33.78 18.52 -1.96
CA THR A 681 -33.92 18.98 -3.34
C THR A 681 -33.28 20.35 -3.54
N ILE A 682 -32.44 20.47 -4.56
CA ILE A 682 -32.02 21.76 -5.14
C ILE A 682 -32.89 22.01 -6.37
N SER A 683 -33.87 22.89 -6.26
CA SER A 683 -34.76 23.25 -7.37
C SER A 683 -34.12 24.28 -8.30
N ALA A 684 -34.41 24.23 -9.59
CA ALA A 684 -33.94 25.24 -10.54
C ALA A 684 -34.40 26.65 -10.12
N ALA A 685 -33.53 27.64 -10.26
CA ALA A 685 -33.93 29.03 -10.05
C ALA A 685 -35.09 29.37 -11.02
N PRO A 686 -36.16 30.04 -10.55
CA PRO A 686 -37.27 30.39 -11.42
C PRO A 686 -36.74 31.23 -12.58
N THR A 687 -36.96 30.76 -13.81
CA THR A 687 -36.65 31.55 -15.01
C THR A 687 -37.55 32.78 -14.97
N GLY A 688 -36.96 33.96 -14.75
CA GLY A 688 -37.67 35.23 -14.83
C GLY A 688 -38.46 35.26 -16.14
N GLY A 689 -39.78 35.44 -16.04
CA GLY A 689 -40.66 35.44 -17.20
C GLY A 689 -40.19 36.44 -18.26
N THR A 690 -40.07 35.97 -19.50
CA THR A 690 -40.03 36.85 -20.67
C THR A 690 -41.23 37.79 -20.66
N PRO A 691 -41.07 39.11 -20.85
CA PRO A 691 -42.19 40.03 -21.02
C PRO A 691 -42.99 39.62 -22.27
N THR A 692 -44.30 39.41 -22.10
CA THR A 692 -45.22 39.12 -23.20
C THR A 692 -45.30 40.30 -24.17
N THR A 693 -45.09 40.02 -25.45
CA THR A 693 -45.28 40.91 -26.60
C THR A 693 -46.75 41.27 -26.84
N GLY A 694 -47.05 42.56 -27.04
CA GLY A 694 -48.33 43.02 -27.60
C GLY A 694 -48.47 44.54 -27.71
N GLY A 695 -48.00 45.15 -28.81
CA GLY A 695 -48.33 46.52 -29.26
C GLY A 695 -47.15 47.36 -29.78
N THR A 696 -46.86 47.31 -31.09
CA THR A 696 -45.88 48.13 -31.85
C THR A 696 -46.44 49.53 -32.23
N PRO A 697 -45.68 50.51 -32.79
CA PRO A 697 -44.22 50.68 -32.91
C PRO A 697 -43.70 52.12 -32.63
N SER A 698 -42.38 52.29 -32.50
CA SER A 698 -41.64 53.27 -33.32
C SER A 698 -40.14 52.97 -33.36
N VAL A 699 -39.66 52.94 -34.58
CA VAL A 699 -38.30 52.63 -35.02
C VAL A 699 -37.45 53.90 -34.91
N VAL A 700 -36.29 53.82 -34.24
CA VAL A 700 -35.11 54.60 -34.61
C VAL A 700 -33.89 53.68 -34.53
N VAL A 701 -33.28 53.43 -35.68
CA VAL A 701 -32.07 52.63 -35.90
C VAL A 701 -30.88 53.58 -35.92
N THR A 702 -29.84 53.37 -35.12
CA THR A 702 -28.43 52.94 -35.43
C THR A 702 -27.45 53.94 -34.77
N PRO A 703 -26.14 53.68 -34.57
CA PRO A 703 -25.36 52.51 -34.99
C PRO A 703 -24.42 51.87 -33.95
N ILE A 704 -23.91 50.70 -34.36
CA ILE A 704 -22.80 49.94 -33.80
C ILE A 704 -21.48 50.68 -34.08
N ILE A 705 -20.58 50.77 -33.09
CA ILE A 705 -19.15 51.02 -33.34
C ILE A 705 -18.29 50.02 -32.55
N GLN A 706 -17.30 49.52 -33.28
CA GLN A 706 -16.35 48.44 -33.02
C GLN A 706 -15.11 48.93 -32.25
N SER A 707 -14.58 48.05 -31.38
CA SER A 707 -13.20 47.89 -30.83
C SER A 707 -12.17 49.04 -30.85
N THR A 708 -11.48 49.27 -29.71
CA THR A 708 -10.00 49.23 -29.53
C THR A 708 -9.55 49.52 -28.06
N PRO A 709 -8.46 48.92 -27.53
CA PRO A 709 -7.78 49.28 -26.26
C PRO A 709 -6.41 49.99 -26.51
N PRO A 710 -5.52 50.29 -25.52
CA PRO A 710 -5.65 50.80 -24.14
C PRO A 710 -4.83 52.11 -23.88
N GLY A 711 -5.08 52.84 -22.78
CA GLY A 711 -4.05 53.69 -22.14
C GLY A 711 -4.46 55.03 -21.48
N LYS A 712 -3.85 55.27 -20.30
CA LYS A 712 -3.54 56.53 -19.56
C LYS A 712 -4.53 57.16 -18.54
N LEU A 713 -4.09 57.15 -17.27
CA LEU A 713 -4.44 57.97 -16.06
C LEU A 713 -4.09 59.48 -16.23
N PRO A 714 -4.37 60.40 -15.24
CA PRO A 714 -5.47 60.63 -14.27
C PRO A 714 -5.98 62.11 -14.32
N PRO A 715 -6.72 62.74 -13.33
CA PRO A 715 -6.21 63.11 -11.98
C PRO A 715 -7.22 63.06 -10.78
N LEU A 716 -6.62 63.26 -9.60
CA LEU A 716 -7.05 63.39 -8.19
C LEU A 716 -8.49 63.83 -7.85
N LEU A 717 -9.01 63.24 -6.76
CA LEU A 717 -9.74 63.98 -5.73
C LEU A 717 -9.34 63.54 -4.31
N VAL A 718 -9.11 64.54 -3.46
CA VAL A 718 -8.55 64.52 -2.10
C VAL A 718 -9.66 64.39 -1.05
N VAL A 719 -9.47 63.58 -0.01
CA VAL A 719 -10.23 63.63 1.26
C VAL A 719 -9.24 63.40 2.44
N PRO A 720 -9.33 64.16 3.55
CA PRO A 720 -8.23 64.35 4.51
C PRO A 720 -8.15 63.31 5.64
N PRO A 721 -7.04 63.29 6.42
CA PRO A 721 -6.77 62.26 7.44
C PRO A 721 -7.17 62.70 8.86
N LEU A 722 -7.49 61.73 9.73
CA LEU A 722 -7.16 61.85 11.15
C LEU A 722 -6.88 60.48 11.78
N LEU A 723 -5.62 60.30 12.20
CA LEU A 723 -5.11 59.25 13.07
C LEU A 723 -5.59 59.47 14.51
N THR A 724 -6.07 58.42 15.16
CA THR A 724 -5.85 58.20 16.59
C THR A 724 -5.30 56.79 16.78
N VAL A 725 -4.03 56.73 17.17
CA VAL A 725 -3.31 55.50 17.51
C VAL A 725 -3.79 55.05 18.88
N LEU A 726 -4.45 53.89 18.95
CA LEU A 726 -4.65 53.15 20.20
C LEU A 726 -3.33 52.44 20.57
N PRO A 727 -2.93 52.42 21.85
CA PRO A 727 -1.72 51.72 22.28
C PRO A 727 -1.90 50.21 22.15
N PRO A 728 -0.80 49.45 21.94
CA PRO A 728 -0.88 47.99 21.81
C PRO A 728 -1.41 47.36 23.10
N ALA A 729 -2.41 46.50 22.96
CA ALA A 729 -2.91 45.67 24.05
C ALA A 729 -1.77 44.77 24.57
N GLU A 730 -1.52 44.88 25.86
CA GLU A 730 -0.61 44.05 26.63
C GLU A 730 -1.11 42.60 26.55
N LEU A 731 -0.32 41.70 25.97
CA LEU A 731 -0.59 40.27 26.00
C LEU A 731 -0.52 39.79 27.46
N PRO A 732 -1.46 38.96 27.95
CA PRO A 732 -1.34 38.38 29.27
C PRO A 732 -0.07 37.51 29.34
N PRO A 733 0.61 37.44 30.50
CA PRO A 733 1.83 36.66 30.64
C PRO A 733 1.56 35.19 30.31
N VAL A 734 2.38 34.65 29.40
CA VAL A 734 2.43 33.22 29.13
C VAL A 734 2.96 32.55 30.39
N GLU A 735 2.09 31.84 31.13
CA GLU A 735 2.53 30.89 32.14
C GLU A 735 3.31 29.77 31.43
N VAL A 736 4.64 29.82 31.55
CA VAL A 736 5.49 28.69 31.20
C VAL A 736 5.23 27.61 32.23
N TYR A 737 4.45 26.60 31.85
CA TYR A 737 4.39 25.35 32.59
C TYR A 737 5.77 24.69 32.51
N VAL A 738 6.56 24.86 33.58
CA VAL A 738 7.75 24.05 33.81
C VAL A 738 7.25 22.72 34.39
N PRO A 739 7.32 21.60 33.64
CA PRO A 739 6.96 20.31 34.21
C PRO A 739 7.85 20.03 35.42
N PRO A 740 7.32 19.43 36.50
CA PRO A 740 8.12 19.12 37.68
C PRO A 740 9.32 18.27 37.27
N VAL A 741 10.50 18.64 37.78
CA VAL A 741 11.70 17.81 37.67
C VAL A 741 11.38 16.45 38.27
N VAL A 742 11.26 15.44 37.41
CA VAL A 742 11.20 14.04 37.84
C VAL A 742 12.57 13.75 38.44
N VAL A 743 12.65 13.71 39.77
CA VAL A 743 13.78 13.12 40.47
C VAL A 743 13.75 11.64 40.12
N VAL A 744 14.57 11.26 39.16
CA VAL A 744 14.82 9.85 38.84
C VAL A 744 15.45 9.23 40.08
N PRO A 745 14.80 8.26 40.75
CA PRO A 745 15.46 7.55 41.84
C PRO A 745 16.71 6.85 41.28
N PRO A 746 17.82 6.82 42.04
CA PRO A 746 19.05 6.18 41.57
C PRO A 746 18.76 4.74 41.17
N LYS A 747 19.20 4.38 39.95
CA LYS A 747 19.13 3.03 39.39
C LYS A 747 19.63 2.02 40.43
N PRO A 748 18.88 0.94 40.75
CA PRO A 748 19.38 -0.11 41.63
C PRO A 748 20.70 -0.64 41.08
N VAL A 749 21.75 -0.58 41.90
CA VAL A 749 23.02 -1.25 41.61
C VAL A 749 22.74 -2.74 41.60
N VAL A 750 22.77 -3.34 40.40
CA VAL A 750 22.74 -4.79 40.25
C VAL A 750 24.09 -5.30 40.74
N ILE A 751 24.10 -5.83 41.96
CA ILE A 751 25.23 -6.64 42.45
C ILE A 751 25.20 -7.94 41.63
N PRO A 752 26.27 -8.30 40.90
CA PRO A 752 26.30 -9.57 40.18
C PRO A 752 26.14 -10.71 41.18
N GLN A 753 25.11 -11.54 40.98
CA GLN A 753 24.92 -12.74 41.78
C GLN A 753 26.10 -13.70 41.52
N PRO A 754 26.66 -14.33 42.57
CA PRO A 754 27.68 -15.35 42.39
C PRO A 754 27.13 -16.52 41.57
N PRO A 755 27.97 -17.19 40.77
CA PRO A 755 27.53 -18.25 39.86
C PRO A 755 26.82 -19.37 40.63
N VAL A 756 25.63 -19.72 40.13
CA VAL A 756 24.84 -20.85 40.64
C VAL A 756 25.62 -22.13 40.38
N ILE A 757 26.05 -22.81 41.45
CA ILE A 757 26.65 -24.14 41.36
C ILE A 757 25.55 -25.12 40.95
N TYR A 758 25.65 -25.63 39.73
CA TYR A 758 24.79 -26.70 39.24
C TYR A 758 25.11 -27.99 40.00
N VAL A 759 24.20 -28.42 40.87
CA VAL A 759 24.21 -29.76 41.46
C VAL A 759 23.31 -30.63 40.59
N PRO A 760 23.84 -31.65 39.88
CA PRO A 760 23.02 -32.53 39.07
C PRO A 760 22.04 -33.32 39.95
N PRO A 761 20.82 -33.59 39.46
CA PRO A 761 19.83 -34.35 40.21
C PRO A 761 20.33 -35.78 40.48
N VAL A 762 20.30 -36.18 41.75
CA VAL A 762 20.52 -37.56 42.18
C VAL A 762 19.24 -38.33 41.89
N TYR A 763 19.28 -39.20 40.87
CA TYR A 763 18.18 -40.11 40.59
C TYR A 763 18.21 -41.29 41.58
N PRO A 764 17.09 -41.63 42.24
CA PRO A 764 17.01 -42.86 43.02
C PRO A 764 17.18 -44.08 42.12
N PRO A 765 17.78 -45.18 42.61
CA PRO A 765 17.99 -46.39 41.83
C PRO A 765 16.64 -46.95 41.35
N LYS A 766 16.56 -47.28 40.05
CA LYS A 766 15.44 -48.01 39.48
C LYS A 766 15.23 -49.29 40.28
N GLN A 767 14.02 -49.48 40.81
CA GLN A 767 13.58 -50.78 41.32
C GLN A 767 13.63 -51.80 40.18
N ASP A 768 14.25 -52.94 40.47
CA ASP A 768 14.21 -54.11 39.61
C ASP A 768 12.77 -54.59 39.41
N ARG A 769 12.52 -55.11 38.21
CA ARG A 769 11.24 -55.64 37.74
C ARG A 769 10.74 -56.77 38.65
N ASN A 770 9.42 -56.84 38.80
CA ASN A 770 8.67 -58.09 38.69
C ASN A 770 7.38 -57.83 37.93
#